data_AF-A0A3S8XJL0-F1
#
_entry.id   AF-A0A3S8XJL0-F1
#
_cell.length_a   1.000
_cell.length_b   1.000
_cell.length_c   1.000
_cell.angle_alpha   90.00
_cell.angle_beta   90.00
_cell.angle_gamma   90.00
#
_symmetry.space_group_name_H-M   'P 1'
#
loop_
_entity.id
_entity.type
_entity.pdbx_description
1 polymer ?
#
loop_
_entity_poly.entity_id
_entity_poly.type
_entity_poly.pdbx_seq_one_letter_code
_entity_poly.pdbx_strand_id
1 'polypeptide(L)'
;MMPVGREEDTRKVQTAVLGGPDGHLPLFLPYEKQAADQLRQKHGSNAFSCGTLLGGCGKLLTLRACDDKKSHFAHRPPVRCTRTALGADSADHLYIGEAVAKWLRKQGQSAVQVQYVKQKGARSDAIEIRFGSKKKRRLIHVQMARRSFTDWQADGKRLGAPVGKPTTIRMYGPESQLAPFEVDAAGYALRFKCVTENGTRVVYVGTHPPGHLVEWTTLDKCKLVHAGIVTPWVEETPYGIRPKGRVPAVGQEGHTVGERKRDAVRPPEIESRSDVEPVLPLMTGCVAFTRAAFVSEEGHRRLYDVDAQPIGSTRFPARLSLPASATAPKSHHVYVLTDRAAVLNGPRTADADSRWTLRAEGFVRLSSAKAAEWKLLQPAAREGDASATMTRAPQEKPVGSAGADTKKPSSALAPLPAQHVLTSDDRLVVELTRVLVKTARAGTSITWQDLLGQIGVRSEAVSPARQVRLLAAVDAPHAKANRPFLSSLITFSRQAQPKDALPPFFRHVLLALGHPHWTDDARAADIWKTHRARIQRARRGSTSAAAQGAAPSGLKPAQTGQDPLGRLHTVLRHLDETGARLPVSDLEQALKEADRLASLVGDPFLTDPVKSRLGHWRTVLRRRLEQSVTTDSEARELFDRMADEFRAARDAGDLALAKRIRNGMGPVYALRLSPQDREAVTGLMREFKQWVLDQKPRSPADVSLRSLRVLIDDLGKHRTTLTTAELESALAEADRLRSDIPGPLPEAQKKALIRWRGNLRRRLRDERGHTDFRLGKSAVGAASDGGEEAARLDRAVLVALADRVHTLLQDSARAGTTVTWGDLRRRLGGALPFLHPDDQGEILMVVDQDTPADEPLLSALVAGSDLSPHGLYRHIRFSHGRERVPDESLEMHWRMEVFALFQLWRHR
;
A
#
# COMPACT_ATOMS: atom_id res chain seq x y z
N MET A 1 0.47 35.42 -5.73
CA MET A 1 0.29 34.20 -6.55
C MET A 1 -0.09 33.07 -5.59
N MET A 2 -1.29 32.51 -5.72
CA MET A 2 -1.83 31.53 -4.75
C MET A 2 -1.34 30.10 -5.08
N PRO A 3 -1.17 29.21 -4.10
CA PRO A 3 -1.07 27.78 -4.38
C PRO A 3 -2.43 27.25 -4.85
N VAL A 4 -2.44 26.56 -5.99
CA VAL A 4 -3.63 25.91 -6.56
C VAL A 4 -4.16 24.84 -5.61
N GLY A 5 -5.49 24.78 -5.45
CA GLY A 5 -6.16 23.74 -4.65
C GLY A 5 -5.75 22.34 -5.14
N ARG A 6 -5.25 21.50 -4.23
CA ARG A 6 -4.68 20.18 -4.58
C ARG A 6 -5.76 19.15 -4.85
N GLU A 7 -6.31 19.21 -6.06
CA GLU A 7 -6.85 18.06 -6.77
C GLU A 7 -5.88 16.86 -6.64
N GLU A 8 -6.36 15.69 -6.19
CA GLU A 8 -5.52 14.53 -5.81
C GLU A 8 -4.40 14.28 -6.85
N ASP A 9 -3.16 14.15 -6.36
CA ASP A 9 -2.00 14.01 -7.24
C ASP A 9 -1.88 12.60 -7.81
N THR A 10 -2.69 12.31 -8.83
CA THR A 10 -2.76 11.05 -9.58
C THR A 10 -1.49 10.69 -10.35
N ARG A 11 -0.41 11.49 -10.25
CA ARG A 11 0.87 11.21 -10.90
C ARG A 11 1.53 9.95 -10.35
N LYS A 12 1.82 9.01 -11.26
CA LYS A 12 2.39 7.70 -10.93
C LYS A 12 3.82 7.73 -10.36
N VAL A 13 4.62 8.76 -10.64
CA VAL A 13 5.97 8.92 -10.08
C VAL A 13 6.26 10.41 -9.97
N GLN A 14 6.32 10.94 -8.75
CA GLN A 14 6.52 12.37 -8.49
C GLN A 14 7.98 12.74 -8.21
N THR A 15 8.84 11.76 -7.88
CA THR A 15 10.25 12.00 -7.51
C THR A 15 11.22 11.06 -8.25
N ALA A 16 12.38 11.62 -8.59
CA ALA A 16 13.52 10.96 -9.20
C ALA A 16 14.82 11.34 -8.46
N VAL A 17 15.95 10.74 -8.86
CA VAL A 17 17.29 11.17 -8.44
C VAL A 17 18.13 11.57 -9.66
N LEU A 18 19.08 12.47 -9.44
CA LEU A 18 20.13 12.83 -10.40
C LEU A 18 21.40 12.03 -10.13
N GLY A 19 22.22 11.81 -11.16
CA GLY A 19 23.54 11.16 -11.02
C GLY A 19 23.52 9.63 -11.13
N GLY A 20 22.45 9.03 -11.63
CA GLY A 20 22.37 7.58 -11.89
C GLY A 20 21.55 6.78 -10.85
N PRO A 21 21.64 5.44 -10.86
CA PRO A 21 20.83 4.55 -10.03
C PRO A 21 20.97 4.84 -8.52
N ASP A 22 22.19 5.06 -8.05
CA ASP A 22 22.53 5.27 -6.64
C ASP A 22 22.70 6.76 -6.30
N GLY A 23 22.16 7.63 -7.17
CA GLY A 23 22.11 9.07 -6.96
C GLY A 23 21.37 9.43 -5.67
N HIS A 24 21.97 10.33 -4.88
CA HIS A 24 21.42 10.82 -3.62
C HIS A 24 20.85 12.24 -3.70
N LEU A 25 20.96 12.90 -4.87
CA LEU A 25 20.38 14.21 -5.13
C LEU A 25 18.91 14.03 -5.55
N PRO A 26 17.93 14.34 -4.69
CA PRO A 26 16.53 14.14 -4.99
C PRO A 26 16.00 15.24 -5.91
N LEU A 27 14.98 14.90 -6.67
CA LEU A 27 14.27 15.83 -7.51
C LEU A 27 12.78 15.52 -7.50
N PHE A 28 11.98 16.49 -7.06
CA PHE A 28 10.53 16.53 -7.15
C PHE A 28 10.14 17.19 -8.48
N LEU A 29 9.10 16.66 -9.12
CA LEU A 29 8.61 17.19 -10.38
C LEU A 29 7.51 18.24 -10.14
N PRO A 30 7.68 19.50 -10.60
CA PRO A 30 6.60 20.49 -10.61
C PRO A 30 5.35 19.98 -11.33
N TYR A 31 4.19 20.58 -11.04
CA TYR A 31 2.95 20.22 -11.75
C TYR A 31 2.93 20.86 -13.14
N GLU A 32 3.39 22.11 -13.19
CA GLU A 32 3.35 23.03 -14.31
C GLU A 32 4.30 22.58 -15.42
N LYS A 33 3.78 22.43 -16.65
CA LYS A 33 4.58 22.02 -17.80
C LYS A 33 5.82 22.88 -17.99
N GLN A 34 5.68 24.21 -17.91
CA GLN A 34 6.80 25.15 -18.09
C GLN A 34 7.94 24.89 -17.10
N ALA A 35 7.63 24.66 -15.82
CA ALA A 35 8.62 24.34 -14.80
C ALA A 35 9.24 22.94 -15.01
N ALA A 36 8.45 21.97 -15.45
CA ALA A 36 8.92 20.64 -15.82
C ALA A 36 9.82 20.66 -17.09
N ASP A 37 9.54 21.54 -18.04
CA ASP A 37 10.33 21.76 -19.27
C ASP A 37 11.66 22.46 -18.94
N GLN A 38 11.66 23.52 -18.12
CA GLN A 38 12.87 24.14 -17.59
C GLN A 38 13.76 23.12 -16.86
N LEU A 39 13.15 22.23 -16.08
CA LEU A 39 13.85 21.17 -15.36
C LEU A 39 14.47 20.13 -16.32
N ARG A 40 13.78 19.80 -17.42
CA ARG A 40 14.31 18.95 -18.49
C ARG A 40 15.44 19.62 -19.28
N GLN A 41 15.35 20.93 -19.54
CA GLN A 41 16.41 21.71 -20.20
C GLN A 41 17.66 21.80 -19.31
N LYS A 42 17.49 22.13 -18.03
CA LYS A 42 18.58 22.32 -17.06
C LYS A 42 19.42 21.07 -16.81
N HIS A 43 18.80 19.89 -16.79
CA HIS A 43 19.48 18.63 -16.46
C HIS A 43 19.65 17.68 -17.65
N GLY A 44 18.96 17.91 -18.77
CA GLY A 44 18.96 17.03 -19.93
C GLY A 44 17.97 15.86 -19.82
N SER A 45 17.57 15.31 -20.97
CA SER A 45 16.50 14.30 -21.10
C SER A 45 16.82 12.92 -20.51
N ASN A 46 18.07 12.67 -20.12
CA ASN A 46 18.57 11.39 -19.61
C ASN A 46 19.09 11.44 -18.15
N ALA A 47 18.97 12.58 -17.45
CA ALA A 47 19.58 12.72 -16.11
C ALA A 47 18.75 12.12 -14.96
N PHE A 48 17.50 11.74 -15.20
CA PHE A 48 16.57 11.29 -14.17
C PHE A 48 16.58 9.76 -14.01
N SER A 49 16.77 9.28 -12.79
CA SER A 49 16.77 7.85 -12.46
C SER A 49 15.71 7.50 -11.41
N CYS A 50 15.15 6.30 -11.51
CA CYS A 50 14.31 5.71 -10.47
C CYS A 50 15.20 5.15 -9.35
N GLY A 51 15.75 6.05 -8.52
CA GLY A 51 16.88 5.76 -7.65
C GLY A 51 16.68 4.61 -6.66
N THR A 52 17.73 3.81 -6.44
CA THR A 52 17.74 2.71 -5.47
C THR A 52 17.51 3.20 -4.03
N LEU A 53 17.95 4.42 -3.71
CA LEU A 53 17.69 5.09 -2.44
C LEU A 53 16.22 5.52 -2.26
N LEU A 54 15.41 5.59 -3.34
CA LEU A 54 13.95 5.80 -3.30
C LEU A 54 13.15 4.48 -3.23
N GLY A 55 13.83 3.32 -3.11
CA GLY A 55 13.21 2.01 -3.33
C GLY A 55 12.89 1.75 -4.81
N GLY A 56 13.54 2.46 -5.72
CA GLY A 56 13.40 2.33 -7.17
C GLY A 56 14.23 1.20 -7.79
N CYS A 57 14.01 0.95 -9.08
CA CYS A 57 14.68 -0.11 -9.84
C CYS A 57 16.00 0.32 -10.50
N GLY A 58 16.53 1.50 -10.19
CA GLY A 58 17.75 2.08 -10.75
C GLY A 58 17.66 2.55 -12.21
N LYS A 59 16.63 2.12 -12.97
CA LYS A 59 16.48 2.45 -14.40
C LYS A 59 16.15 3.93 -14.65
N LEU A 60 16.54 4.41 -15.83
CA LEU A 60 16.27 5.76 -16.30
C LEU A 60 14.78 6.06 -16.41
N LEU A 61 14.43 7.28 -16.04
CA LEU A 61 13.11 7.88 -16.16
C LEU A 61 13.12 8.92 -17.29
N THR A 62 12.06 8.95 -18.08
CA THR A 62 11.75 10.05 -18.99
C THR A 62 10.81 11.01 -18.27
N LEU A 63 11.20 12.29 -18.21
CA LEU A 63 10.30 13.36 -17.80
C LEU A 63 9.27 13.59 -18.93
N ARG A 64 7.98 13.45 -18.62
CA ARG A 64 6.87 13.84 -19.50
C ARG A 64 6.25 15.13 -18.96
N ALA A 65 6.54 16.24 -19.62
CA ALA A 65 5.84 17.50 -19.40
C ALA A 65 4.62 17.52 -20.35
N CYS A 66 3.44 17.84 -19.81
CA CYS A 66 2.17 17.70 -20.50
C CYS A 66 1.27 18.92 -20.24
N ASP A 67 0.50 19.34 -21.25
CA ASP A 67 -0.47 20.44 -21.15
C ASP A 67 -1.83 19.96 -20.64
N ASP A 68 -2.24 18.77 -21.10
CA ASP A 68 -3.55 18.13 -20.89
C ASP A 68 -3.60 17.23 -19.65
N LYS A 69 -2.43 16.91 -19.08
CA LYS A 69 -2.23 15.90 -18.03
C LYS A 69 -1.16 16.37 -17.06
N LYS A 70 -1.20 15.89 -15.81
CA LYS A 70 -0.17 16.21 -14.81
C LYS A 70 1.22 15.70 -15.25
N SER A 71 2.20 16.59 -15.30
CA SER A 71 3.59 16.29 -15.70
C SER A 71 4.21 15.24 -14.77
N HIS A 72 4.67 14.11 -15.30
CA HIS A 72 5.09 12.92 -14.53
C HIS A 72 6.40 12.28 -15.02
N PHE A 73 7.09 11.53 -14.16
CA PHE A 73 8.15 10.64 -14.60
C PHE A 73 7.58 9.30 -15.11
N ALA A 74 8.10 8.82 -16.24
CA ALA A 74 7.74 7.55 -16.83
C ALA A 74 8.99 6.68 -17.01
N HIS A 75 8.95 5.41 -16.62
CA HIS A 75 10.01 4.46 -16.95
C HIS A 75 10.03 4.16 -18.45
N ARG A 76 11.20 3.85 -18.99
CA ARG A 76 11.38 3.38 -20.37
C ARG A 76 11.11 1.86 -20.43
N PRO A 77 10.10 1.37 -21.19
CA PRO A 77 9.85 -0.06 -21.30
C PRO A 77 10.97 -0.79 -22.07
N PRO A 78 11.21 -2.09 -21.81
CA PRO A 78 10.58 -2.90 -20.78
C PRO A 78 11.20 -2.67 -19.40
N VAL A 79 10.37 -2.54 -18.37
CA VAL A 79 10.80 -2.48 -16.97
C VAL A 79 9.83 -3.24 -16.08
N ARG A 80 10.35 -3.82 -14.99
CA ARG A 80 9.56 -4.22 -13.82
C ARG A 80 10.11 -3.43 -12.63
N CYS A 81 9.29 -2.56 -12.06
CA CYS A 81 9.64 -1.75 -10.90
C CYS A 81 8.69 -2.09 -9.75
N THR A 82 9.23 -2.45 -8.59
CA THR A 82 8.47 -2.77 -7.37
C THR A 82 8.31 -1.58 -6.43
N ARG A 83 8.72 -0.38 -6.85
CA ARG A 83 8.63 0.85 -6.07
C ARG A 83 7.17 1.19 -5.75
N THR A 84 6.80 1.08 -4.47
CA THR A 84 5.48 1.43 -3.95
C THR A 84 5.37 2.89 -3.51
N ALA A 85 6.48 3.50 -3.10
CA ALA A 85 6.55 4.88 -2.60
C ALA A 85 6.72 5.88 -3.76
N LEU A 86 5.62 6.49 -4.19
CA LEU A 86 5.55 7.25 -5.45
C LEU A 86 5.23 8.75 -5.28
N GLY A 87 4.74 9.16 -4.10
CA GLY A 87 4.40 10.53 -3.75
C GLY A 87 5.61 11.43 -3.44
N ALA A 88 5.36 12.72 -3.22
CA ALA A 88 6.38 13.73 -2.92
C ALA A 88 7.22 13.41 -1.68
N ASP A 89 6.62 12.74 -0.68
CA ASP A 89 7.22 12.26 0.57
C ASP A 89 8.28 11.16 0.37
N SER A 90 8.22 10.43 -0.76
CA SER A 90 9.08 9.28 -1.02
C SER A 90 10.58 9.61 -1.13
N ALA A 91 10.93 10.90 -1.22
CA ALA A 91 12.31 11.40 -1.27
C ALA A 91 12.71 12.25 -0.06
N ASP A 92 11.88 12.36 0.99
CA ASP A 92 12.13 13.30 2.10
C ASP A 92 13.42 13.01 2.86
N HIS A 93 13.82 11.74 2.99
CA HIS A 93 15.11 11.38 3.59
C HIS A 93 16.31 11.91 2.78
N LEU A 94 16.22 11.91 1.44
CA LEU A 94 17.25 12.49 0.58
C LEU A 94 17.26 14.02 0.68
N TYR A 95 16.08 14.64 0.76
CA TYR A 95 15.97 16.10 0.89
C TYR A 95 16.56 16.58 2.22
N ILE A 96 16.26 15.90 3.32
CA ILE A 96 16.82 16.20 4.66
C ILE A 96 18.33 15.97 4.65
N GLY A 97 18.81 14.82 4.16
CA GLY A 97 20.23 14.50 4.11
C GLY A 97 21.05 15.53 3.31
N GLU A 98 20.55 15.94 2.15
CA GLU A 98 21.20 16.94 1.30
C GLU A 98 21.09 18.37 1.86
N ALA A 99 19.96 18.74 2.47
CA ALA A 99 19.78 20.05 3.10
C ALA A 99 20.74 20.25 4.30
N VAL A 100 20.84 19.24 5.18
CA VAL A 100 21.77 19.27 6.32
C VAL A 100 23.22 19.23 5.84
N ALA A 101 23.55 18.44 4.82
CA ALA A 101 24.92 18.39 4.29
C ALA A 101 25.34 19.72 3.64
N LYS A 102 24.44 20.38 2.89
CA LYS A 102 24.67 21.74 2.36
C LYS A 102 24.83 22.77 3.47
N TRP A 103 23.99 22.71 4.51
CA TRP A 103 24.09 23.60 5.66
C TRP A 103 25.42 23.42 6.41
N LEU A 104 25.82 22.18 6.74
CA LEU A 104 27.11 21.91 7.40
C LEU A 104 28.31 22.47 6.61
N ARG A 105 28.32 22.31 5.28
CA ARG A 105 29.38 22.88 4.42
C ARG A 105 29.38 24.42 4.46
N LYS A 106 28.20 25.07 4.48
CA LYS A 106 28.09 26.53 4.69
C LYS A 106 28.55 26.98 6.07
N GLN A 107 28.40 26.13 7.10
CA GLN A 107 28.93 26.34 8.47
C GLN A 107 30.44 25.97 8.59
N GLY A 108 31.18 25.96 7.47
CA GLY A 108 32.62 25.70 7.42
C GLY A 108 33.04 24.26 7.76
N GLN A 109 32.11 23.31 7.86
CA GLN A 109 32.45 21.94 8.25
C GLN A 109 33.04 21.14 7.09
N SER A 110 34.20 20.53 7.34
CA SER A 110 34.91 19.65 6.40
C SER A 110 34.46 18.19 6.51
N ALA A 111 34.81 17.38 5.50
CA ALA A 111 34.57 15.93 5.45
C ALA A 111 33.10 15.49 5.67
N VAL A 112 32.12 16.31 5.26
CA VAL A 112 30.69 16.02 5.38
C VAL A 112 30.29 14.85 4.47
N GLN A 113 30.00 13.71 5.09
CA GLN A 113 29.56 12.45 4.46
C GLN A 113 28.15 12.08 4.96
N VAL A 114 27.23 11.83 4.03
CA VAL A 114 25.85 11.39 4.32
C VAL A 114 25.74 9.90 4.01
N GLN A 115 25.18 9.13 4.94
CA GLN A 115 24.91 7.71 4.80
C GLN A 115 23.42 7.44 5.06
N TYR A 116 22.81 6.67 4.16
CA TYR A 116 21.40 6.29 4.22
C TYR A 116 21.30 4.86 4.75
N VAL A 117 20.91 4.71 6.01
CA VAL A 117 20.85 3.41 6.70
C VAL A 117 19.49 2.75 6.42
N LYS A 118 19.52 1.52 5.90
CA LYS A 118 18.34 0.73 5.54
C LYS A 118 18.35 -0.64 6.22
N GLN A 119 17.21 -1.06 6.74
CA GLN A 119 16.85 -2.45 6.97
C GLN A 119 16.11 -3.00 5.74
N LYS A 120 16.03 -4.34 5.60
CA LYS A 120 15.67 -5.00 4.32
C LYS A 120 14.33 -4.52 3.75
N GLY A 121 14.36 -3.93 2.55
CA GLY A 121 13.17 -3.65 1.73
C GLY A 121 12.48 -2.30 1.96
N ALA A 122 12.93 -1.48 2.91
CA ALA A 122 12.29 -0.21 3.27
C ALA A 122 12.90 1.04 2.59
N ARG A 123 12.28 2.21 2.85
CA ARG A 123 12.92 3.53 2.68
C ARG A 123 14.12 3.63 3.64
N SER A 124 14.93 4.70 3.57
CA SER A 124 16.01 4.89 4.56
C SER A 124 15.42 5.05 5.96
N ASP A 125 15.69 4.11 6.87
CA ASP A 125 15.14 4.12 8.23
C ASP A 125 15.79 5.19 9.11
N ALA A 126 17.05 5.52 8.81
CA ALA A 126 17.77 6.63 9.39
C ALA A 126 18.74 7.27 8.38
N ILE A 127 19.19 8.48 8.69
CA ILE A 127 20.24 9.21 7.97
C ILE A 127 21.37 9.50 8.96
N GLU A 128 22.57 9.04 8.66
CA GLU A 128 23.76 9.31 9.46
C GLU A 128 24.67 10.29 8.71
N ILE A 129 24.92 11.46 9.30
CA ILE A 129 25.73 12.52 8.69
C ILE A 129 26.97 12.74 9.54
N ARG A 130 28.11 12.27 9.02
CA ARG A 130 29.42 12.36 9.68
C ARG A 130 30.20 13.56 9.13
N PHE A 131 30.78 14.36 10.00
CA PHE A 131 31.52 15.58 9.59
C PHE A 131 32.63 15.95 10.59
N GLY A 132 33.47 16.92 10.23
CA GLY A 132 34.62 17.34 11.02
C GLY A 132 35.89 16.51 10.75
N SER A 133 37.01 16.92 11.37
CA SER A 133 38.31 16.28 11.16
C SER A 133 38.37 14.87 11.77
N LYS A 134 39.32 14.03 11.34
CA LYS A 134 39.51 12.66 11.87
C LYS A 134 39.60 12.61 13.41
N LYS A 135 40.17 13.64 14.06
CA LYS A 135 40.31 13.75 15.52
C LYS A 135 39.07 14.33 16.23
N LYS A 136 38.21 15.09 15.55
CA LYS A 136 37.00 15.74 16.09
C LYS A 136 35.74 15.38 15.28
N ARG A 137 35.61 14.10 14.92
CA ARG A 137 34.54 13.63 14.04
C ARG A 137 33.20 13.59 14.79
N ARG A 138 32.21 14.33 14.28
CA ARG A 138 30.85 14.44 14.84
C ARG A 138 29.86 13.66 13.98
N LEU A 139 28.71 13.34 14.57
CA LEU A 139 27.59 12.62 13.95
C LEU A 139 26.28 13.38 14.21
N ILE A 140 25.51 13.62 13.16
CA ILE A 140 24.05 13.83 13.27
C ILE A 140 23.38 12.51 12.88
N HIS A 141 22.44 12.05 13.70
CA HIS A 141 21.60 10.90 13.40
C HIS A 141 20.15 11.38 13.27
N VAL A 142 19.59 11.28 12.06
CA VAL A 142 18.18 11.59 11.78
C VAL A 142 17.40 10.29 11.69
N GLN A 143 16.60 9.98 12.70
CA GLN A 143 15.74 8.80 12.70
C GLN A 143 14.49 9.09 11.84
N MET A 144 14.29 8.34 10.76
CA MET A 144 13.22 8.59 9.77
C MET A 144 12.02 7.67 9.97
N ALA A 145 12.27 6.37 10.19
CA ALA A 145 11.24 5.38 10.46
C ALA A 145 10.75 5.44 11.93
N ARG A 146 9.53 4.97 12.18
CA ARG A 146 9.05 4.67 13.54
C ARG A 146 9.77 3.45 14.09
N ARG A 147 9.95 3.38 15.40
CA ARG A 147 10.54 2.24 16.12
C ARG A 147 9.89 2.06 17.47
N SER A 148 10.14 0.93 18.15
CA SER A 148 9.75 0.78 19.55
C SER A 148 10.58 1.69 20.46
N PHE A 149 10.11 1.94 21.68
CA PHE A 149 10.90 2.63 22.71
C PHE A 149 12.20 1.86 23.03
N THR A 150 12.14 0.52 23.08
CA THR A 150 13.31 -0.35 23.32
C THR A 150 14.36 -0.18 22.24
N ASP A 151 13.96 -0.20 20.97
CA ASP A 151 14.87 0.07 19.84
C ASP A 151 15.44 1.48 19.90
N TRP A 152 14.62 2.47 20.22
CA TRP A 152 15.04 3.87 20.35
C TRP A 152 16.05 4.07 21.50
N GLN A 153 15.88 3.36 22.61
CA GLN A 153 16.81 3.40 23.74
C GLN A 153 18.11 2.64 23.42
N ALA A 154 18.03 1.48 22.75
CA ALA A 154 19.19 0.74 22.27
C ALA A 154 19.98 1.53 21.21
N ASP A 155 19.28 2.22 20.31
CA ASP A 155 19.85 3.14 19.32
C ASP A 155 20.52 4.33 20.02
N GLY A 156 19.89 4.92 21.05
CA GLY A 156 20.49 5.94 21.91
C GLY A 156 21.77 5.48 22.60
N LYS A 157 21.78 4.27 23.18
CA LYS A 157 22.98 3.64 23.78
C LYS A 157 24.08 3.42 22.73
N ARG A 158 23.75 2.92 21.53
CA ARG A 158 24.70 2.73 20.41
C ARG A 158 25.31 4.05 19.93
N LEU A 159 24.52 5.13 19.94
CA LEU A 159 24.93 6.46 19.48
C LEU A 159 25.58 7.32 20.59
N GLY A 160 25.65 6.82 21.82
CA GLY A 160 26.33 7.47 22.94
C GLY A 160 27.80 7.74 22.61
N ALA A 161 28.24 8.97 22.83
CA ALA A 161 29.65 9.31 22.62
C ALA A 161 30.51 8.82 23.79
N PRO A 162 31.69 8.22 23.54
CA PRO A 162 32.68 7.95 24.57
C PRO A 162 33.08 9.24 25.30
N VAL A 163 33.48 9.10 26.58
CA VAL A 163 33.95 10.22 27.42
C VAL A 163 35.00 11.05 26.67
N GLY A 164 34.83 12.38 26.65
CA GLY A 164 35.70 13.31 25.94
C GLY A 164 35.46 13.46 24.44
N LYS A 165 34.45 12.80 23.85
CA LYS A 165 34.02 13.03 22.46
C LYS A 165 32.69 13.81 22.39
N PRO A 166 32.50 14.66 21.37
CA PRO A 166 31.25 15.38 21.19
C PRO A 166 30.09 14.40 20.95
N THR A 167 28.95 14.66 21.59
CA THR A 167 27.74 13.83 21.54
C THR A 167 27.15 13.74 20.13
N THR A 168 26.48 12.61 19.85
CA THR A 168 25.68 12.45 18.63
C THR A 168 24.46 13.37 18.72
N ILE A 169 24.25 14.19 17.69
CA ILE A 169 23.08 15.07 17.60
C ILE A 169 21.92 14.24 17.06
N ARG A 170 20.91 13.97 17.89
CA ARG A 170 19.71 13.21 17.52
C ARG A 170 18.66 14.14 16.94
N MET A 171 18.07 13.75 15.80
CA MET A 171 17.01 14.48 15.13
C MET A 171 15.96 13.50 14.58
N TYR A 172 14.75 14.00 14.32
CA TYR A 172 13.59 13.16 14.06
C TYR A 172 12.88 13.56 12.75
N GLY A 173 12.79 12.62 11.81
CA GLY A 173 12.08 12.80 10.55
C GLY A 173 10.56 12.97 10.74
N PRO A 174 9.84 13.47 9.72
CA PRO A 174 8.42 13.83 9.84
C PRO A 174 7.54 12.71 10.41
N GLU A 175 7.74 11.49 9.89
CA GLU A 175 6.95 10.30 10.21
C GLU A 175 7.48 9.47 11.38
N SER A 176 8.61 9.86 11.98
CA SER A 176 9.33 9.02 12.94
C SER A 176 8.60 8.79 14.27
N GLN A 177 7.75 9.75 14.71
CA GLN A 177 7.00 9.72 15.98
C GLN A 177 7.83 9.50 17.26
N LEU A 178 9.16 9.51 17.18
CA LEU A 178 10.07 9.24 18.31
C LEU A 178 10.57 10.50 19.04
N ALA A 179 10.27 11.68 18.49
CA ALA A 179 10.66 12.96 19.08
C ALA A 179 10.21 13.14 20.56
N PRO A 180 9.01 12.69 21.01
CA PRO A 180 8.61 12.84 22.40
C PRO A 180 9.53 12.10 23.39
N PHE A 181 10.04 10.92 23.05
CA PHE A 181 10.99 10.20 23.91
C PHE A 181 12.32 10.97 24.10
N GLU A 182 12.73 11.76 23.09
CA GLU A 182 13.86 12.67 23.22
C GLU A 182 13.51 13.89 24.08
N VAL A 183 12.29 14.43 23.99
CA VAL A 183 11.82 15.51 24.87
C VAL A 183 11.87 15.07 26.34
N ASP A 184 11.40 13.85 26.63
CA ASP A 184 11.41 13.28 27.98
C ASP A 184 12.85 13.05 28.50
N ALA A 185 13.79 12.67 27.62
CA ALA A 185 15.16 12.31 28.02
C ALA A 185 16.17 13.46 27.98
N ALA A 186 15.97 14.47 27.13
CA ALA A 186 16.91 15.56 26.87
C ALA A 186 16.30 16.97 27.06
N GLY A 187 15.01 17.06 27.43
CA GLY A 187 14.32 18.32 27.67
C GLY A 187 13.95 19.11 26.42
N TYR A 188 14.21 18.58 25.21
CA TYR A 188 13.72 19.06 23.92
C TYR A 188 14.04 18.03 22.82
N ALA A 189 13.44 18.18 21.64
CA ALA A 189 13.78 17.39 20.46
C ALA A 189 13.86 18.25 19.19
N LEU A 190 14.78 17.90 18.27
CA LEU A 190 14.85 18.52 16.95
C LEU A 190 14.14 17.65 15.91
N ARG A 191 13.19 18.23 15.18
CA ARG A 191 12.34 17.54 14.18
C ARG A 191 12.60 18.08 12.77
N PHE A 192 12.21 17.33 11.75
CA PHE A 192 12.14 17.79 10.36
C PHE A 192 10.70 17.73 9.83
N LYS A 193 10.38 18.67 8.93
CA LYS A 193 9.17 18.69 8.12
C LYS A 193 9.55 19.06 6.69
N CYS A 194 8.97 18.38 5.71
CA CYS A 194 9.18 18.70 4.30
C CYS A 194 7.87 19.24 3.69
N VAL A 195 7.92 20.40 3.05
CA VAL A 195 6.77 21.05 2.42
C VAL A 195 7.08 21.27 0.94
N THR A 196 6.11 21.05 0.06
CA THR A 196 6.26 21.39 -1.36
C THR A 196 5.78 22.81 -1.60
N GLU A 197 6.70 23.71 -1.96
CA GLU A 197 6.50 25.15 -2.17
C GLU A 197 7.16 25.56 -3.49
N ASN A 198 6.53 26.40 -4.30
CA ASN A 198 7.08 26.90 -5.57
C ASN A 198 7.69 25.82 -6.48
N GLY A 199 7.06 24.64 -6.56
CA GLY A 199 7.54 23.50 -7.36
C GLY A 199 8.77 22.76 -6.81
N THR A 200 9.28 23.11 -5.63
CA THR A 200 10.41 22.44 -4.95
C THR A 200 10.00 21.87 -3.59
N ARG A 201 10.84 21.01 -3.01
CA ARG A 201 10.66 20.46 -1.65
C ARG A 201 11.55 21.22 -0.68
N VAL A 202 10.94 22.00 0.21
CA VAL A 202 11.59 22.81 1.25
C VAL A 202 11.66 22.00 2.54
N VAL A 203 12.81 22.05 3.21
CA VAL A 203 13.07 21.35 4.48
C VAL A 203 13.07 22.35 5.63
N TYR A 204 12.16 22.15 6.57
CA TYR A 204 12.07 22.88 7.82
C TYR A 204 12.62 22.04 8.97
N VAL A 205 13.30 22.68 9.91
CA VAL A 205 13.73 22.11 11.18
C VAL A 205 12.88 22.69 12.31
N GLY A 206 12.36 21.82 13.16
CA GLY A 206 11.44 22.14 14.24
C GLY A 206 12.09 21.94 15.60
N THR A 207 11.78 22.82 16.55
CA THR A 207 12.14 22.66 17.97
C THR A 207 10.90 22.20 18.71
N HIS A 208 10.96 21.03 19.34
CA HIS A 208 9.88 20.47 20.15
C HIS A 208 10.27 20.59 21.62
N PRO A 209 9.76 21.59 22.36
CA PRO A 209 9.98 21.73 23.80
C PRO A 209 9.03 20.81 24.60
N PRO A 210 9.24 20.63 25.91
CA PRO A 210 8.32 19.90 26.78
C PRO A 210 6.95 20.60 26.85
N GLY A 211 5.88 19.84 26.61
CA GLY A 211 4.49 20.26 26.81
C GLY A 211 3.85 21.15 25.74
N HIS A 212 4.51 21.48 24.62
CA HIS A 212 4.02 22.50 23.67
C HIS A 212 4.29 22.22 22.18
N LEU A 213 3.71 23.08 21.32
CA LEU A 213 3.84 23.04 19.86
C LEU A 213 5.29 23.01 19.36
N VAL A 214 5.49 22.40 18.19
CA VAL A 214 6.78 22.41 17.48
C VAL A 214 6.98 23.74 16.75
N GLU A 215 8.03 24.46 17.12
CA GLU A 215 8.42 25.73 16.53
C GLU A 215 9.29 25.53 15.29
N TRP A 216 8.80 25.94 14.11
CA TRP A 216 9.40 25.62 12.81
C TRP A 216 10.23 26.76 12.21
N THR A 217 11.45 26.45 11.78
CA THR A 217 12.36 27.36 11.06
C THR A 217 13.04 26.68 9.88
N THR A 218 13.73 27.45 9.06
CA THR A 218 14.67 26.95 8.04
C THR A 218 16.09 26.82 8.62
N LEU A 219 16.90 25.93 8.03
CA LEU A 219 18.26 25.61 8.53
C LEU A 219 19.24 26.80 8.50
N ASP A 220 19.06 27.77 7.62
CA ASP A 220 19.87 29.00 7.56
C ASP A 220 19.76 29.87 8.82
N LYS A 221 18.65 29.78 9.56
CA LYS A 221 18.47 30.43 10.87
C LYS A 221 19.04 29.62 12.03
N CYS A 222 19.61 28.44 11.76
CA CYS A 222 20.23 27.58 12.77
C CYS A 222 21.76 27.69 12.73
N LYS A 223 22.39 27.62 13.90
CA LYS A 223 23.85 27.64 14.08
C LYS A 223 24.33 26.30 14.61
N LEU A 224 25.49 25.84 14.13
CA LEU A 224 26.15 24.68 14.71
C LEU A 224 27.09 25.15 15.83
N VAL A 225 26.91 24.62 17.04
CA VAL A 225 27.73 24.94 18.20
C VAL A 225 28.42 23.69 18.75
N HIS A 226 29.17 23.79 19.86
CA HIS A 226 29.86 22.62 20.42
C HIS A 226 28.87 21.58 20.95
N ALA A 227 27.88 22.03 21.71
CA ALA A 227 26.88 21.16 22.32
C ALA A 227 25.84 20.57 21.33
N GLY A 228 25.66 21.14 20.12
CA GLY A 228 24.67 20.64 19.16
C GLY A 228 24.28 21.64 18.08
N ILE A 229 23.00 21.65 17.70
CA ILE A 229 22.41 22.63 16.76
C ILE A 229 21.53 23.60 17.54
N VAL A 230 21.83 24.89 17.44
CA VAL A 230 21.04 25.97 18.03
C VAL A 230 20.06 26.50 16.99
N THR A 231 18.77 26.31 17.27
CA THR A 231 17.64 26.95 16.58
C THR A 231 17.29 28.29 17.24
N PRO A 232 16.39 29.13 16.69
CA PRO A 232 15.97 30.38 17.32
C PRO A 232 15.43 30.22 18.75
N TRP A 233 14.82 29.08 19.08
CA TRP A 233 14.14 28.82 20.37
C TRP A 233 14.97 28.03 21.39
N VAL A 234 16.22 27.68 21.08
CA VAL A 234 17.16 27.13 22.06
C VAL A 234 18.38 28.02 22.20
N GLU A 235 19.10 27.89 23.30
CA GLU A 235 20.34 28.59 23.61
C GLU A 235 21.42 27.60 24.06
N GLU A 236 22.68 27.89 23.72
CA GLU A 236 23.83 27.15 24.24
C GLU A 236 24.24 27.76 25.58
N THR A 237 24.46 26.89 26.57
CA THR A 237 24.84 27.27 27.93
C THR A 237 25.94 26.32 28.44
N PRO A 238 26.62 26.60 29.57
CA PRO A 238 27.74 25.78 30.04
C PRO A 238 27.42 24.29 30.25
N TYR A 239 26.15 23.96 30.51
CA TYR A 239 25.65 22.60 30.73
C TYR A 239 25.04 21.96 29.47
N GLY A 240 25.15 22.61 28.31
CA GLY A 240 24.56 22.17 27.04
C GLY A 240 23.48 23.10 26.49
N ILE A 241 22.72 22.59 25.52
CA ILE A 241 21.64 23.34 24.85
C ILE A 241 20.33 23.17 25.62
N ARG A 242 19.60 24.27 25.83
CA ARG A 242 18.27 24.28 26.48
C ARG A 242 17.28 25.23 25.77
N PRO A 243 15.95 25.00 25.86
CA PRO A 243 14.94 25.93 25.36
C PRO A 243 15.03 27.32 26.03
N LYS A 244 14.86 28.37 25.23
CA LYS A 244 14.77 29.76 25.72
C LYS A 244 13.45 30.02 26.42
N GLY A 245 13.48 30.89 27.44
CA GLY A 245 12.27 31.40 28.08
C GLY A 245 11.78 30.62 29.30
N ARG A 246 12.61 29.78 29.93
CA ARG A 246 12.29 29.16 31.23
C ARG A 246 13.31 29.52 32.31
N VAL A 247 12.82 30.07 33.42
CA VAL A 247 13.56 30.19 34.69
C VAL A 247 13.90 28.78 35.17
N PRO A 248 15.13 28.50 35.66
CA PRO A 248 15.48 27.17 36.14
C PRO A 248 14.56 26.74 37.28
N ALA A 249 14.00 25.54 37.19
CA ALA A 249 13.52 24.86 38.39
C ALA A 249 14.75 24.58 39.26
N VAL A 250 14.81 25.19 40.45
CA VAL A 250 15.88 24.94 41.42
C VAL A 250 15.90 23.45 41.75
N GLY A 251 17.08 22.85 41.67
CA GLY A 251 17.22 21.40 41.83
C GLY A 251 16.96 20.93 43.25
N GLN A 252 16.45 19.70 43.38
CA GLN A 252 16.61 18.89 44.58
C GLN A 252 17.48 17.68 44.24
N GLU A 253 18.79 17.84 44.34
CA GLU A 253 19.63 16.77 44.88
C GLU A 253 19.62 16.95 46.40
N GLY A 254 19.23 15.90 47.12
CA GLY A 254 18.82 16.04 48.52
C GLY A 254 19.94 15.86 49.54
N HIS A 255 19.60 16.03 50.82
CA HIS A 255 20.23 15.32 51.92
C HIS A 255 19.21 15.06 53.05
N THR A 256 19.51 14.05 53.86
CA THR A 256 18.64 13.44 54.87
C THR A 256 18.69 14.17 56.22
N VAL A 257 17.73 13.80 57.10
CA VAL A 257 17.77 13.74 58.58
C VAL A 257 16.65 14.52 59.27
N GLY A 258 16.00 13.86 60.25
CA GLY A 258 15.52 14.54 61.46
C GLY A 258 14.00 14.65 61.61
N GLU A 259 13.42 13.83 62.47
CA GLU A 259 12.06 14.01 62.97
C GLU A 259 11.95 15.29 63.81
N ARG A 260 10.83 16.03 63.70
CA ARG A 260 10.04 16.47 64.88
C ARG A 260 8.69 17.10 64.51
N LYS A 261 7.65 16.48 65.08
CA LYS A 261 6.45 17.04 65.74
C LYS A 261 5.72 18.24 65.10
N ARG A 262 4.42 18.02 64.88
CA ARG A 262 3.34 18.96 64.58
C ARG A 262 3.42 20.25 65.43
N ASP A 263 3.01 21.37 64.85
CA ASP A 263 1.86 22.12 65.36
C ASP A 263 1.19 22.95 64.25
N ALA A 264 -0.10 23.24 64.42
CA ALA A 264 -0.95 23.79 63.36
C ALA A 264 -0.98 25.32 63.35
N VAL A 265 -0.77 25.92 62.18
CA VAL A 265 -1.12 27.33 61.91
C VAL A 265 -2.00 27.38 60.66
N ARG A 266 -3.21 27.91 60.85
CA ARG A 266 -4.24 28.12 59.82
C ARG A 266 -3.75 29.15 58.79
N PRO A 267 -3.79 28.86 57.46
CA PRO A 267 -3.56 29.89 56.45
C PRO A 267 -4.66 30.95 56.50
N PRO A 268 -4.36 32.24 56.25
CA PRO A 268 -5.38 33.25 56.06
C PRO A 268 -6.15 32.98 54.76
N GLU A 269 -7.41 33.38 54.74
CA GLU A 269 -8.31 33.23 53.60
C GLU A 269 -7.80 34.04 52.40
N ILE A 270 -7.34 33.34 51.35
CA ILE A 270 -7.13 33.94 50.03
C ILE A 270 -8.43 33.80 49.25
N GLU A 271 -8.85 34.94 48.70
CA GLU A 271 -10.12 35.18 48.02
C GLU A 271 -10.48 34.12 46.96
N SER A 272 -11.77 33.86 46.85
CA SER A 272 -12.38 32.92 45.92
C SER A 272 -12.05 33.25 44.46
N ARG A 273 -11.06 32.57 43.89
CA ARG A 273 -10.97 32.34 42.44
C ARG A 273 -11.96 31.24 42.04
N SER A 274 -13.21 31.63 41.84
CA SER A 274 -14.22 30.78 41.22
C SER A 274 -13.84 30.43 39.76
N ASP A 275 -14.22 29.21 39.37
CA ASP A 275 -14.40 28.76 37.99
C ASP A 275 -13.16 28.77 37.06
N VAL A 276 -12.21 27.87 37.33
CA VAL A 276 -11.35 27.31 36.27
C VAL A 276 -12.17 26.27 35.50
N GLU A 277 -13.02 26.73 34.58
CA GLU A 277 -13.65 25.85 33.60
C GLU A 277 -12.60 25.20 32.67
N PRO A 278 -12.85 23.99 32.13
CA PRO A 278 -11.90 23.28 31.28
C PRO A 278 -11.77 23.95 29.90
N VAL A 279 -10.84 24.92 29.79
CA VAL A 279 -10.52 25.62 28.54
C VAL A 279 -9.68 24.74 27.61
N LEU A 280 -10.24 24.32 26.47
CA LEU A 280 -9.48 23.59 25.44
C LEU A 280 -9.03 24.54 24.32
N PRO A 281 -7.71 24.79 24.14
CA PRO A 281 -7.22 25.64 23.06
C PRO A 281 -7.43 25.01 21.69
N LEU A 282 -7.90 25.84 20.76
CA LEU A 282 -8.18 25.52 19.37
C LEU A 282 -7.04 25.99 18.45
N MET A 283 -6.88 25.31 17.32
CA MET A 283 -5.84 25.63 16.36
C MET A 283 -6.17 26.91 15.58
N THR A 284 -5.24 27.88 15.61
CA THR A 284 -5.30 29.12 14.82
C THR A 284 -5.57 28.83 13.35
N GLY A 285 -6.58 29.48 12.78
CA GLY A 285 -6.97 29.32 11.37
C GLY A 285 -7.80 28.06 11.06
N CYS A 286 -8.06 27.18 12.03
CA CYS A 286 -8.73 25.90 11.81
C CYS A 286 -10.23 25.87 12.14
N VAL A 287 -10.80 27.00 12.59
CA VAL A 287 -12.24 27.17 12.82
C VAL A 287 -12.72 28.41 12.10
N ALA A 288 -13.70 28.23 11.20
CA ALA A 288 -14.44 29.31 10.58
C ALA A 288 -15.83 29.46 11.20
N PHE A 289 -16.43 30.64 11.04
CA PHE A 289 -17.78 30.92 11.49
C PHE A 289 -18.51 31.88 10.55
N THR A 290 -19.84 31.85 10.58
CA THR A 290 -20.72 32.78 9.85
C THR A 290 -22.00 33.05 10.65
N ARG A 291 -22.93 33.83 10.07
CA ARG A 291 -24.25 34.14 10.65
C ARG A 291 -24.19 34.75 12.06
N ALA A 292 -23.11 35.46 12.36
CA ALA A 292 -22.90 36.14 13.64
C ALA A 292 -24.04 37.12 13.95
N ALA A 293 -24.86 36.76 14.94
CA ALA A 293 -25.91 37.57 15.53
C ALA A 293 -25.44 38.03 16.92
N PHE A 294 -25.44 39.34 17.15
CA PHE A 294 -25.07 39.90 18.45
C PHE A 294 -26.09 39.51 19.52
N VAL A 295 -25.62 39.10 20.70
CA VAL A 295 -26.45 38.64 21.83
C VAL A 295 -26.38 39.64 22.99
N SER A 296 -25.17 39.90 23.49
CA SER A 296 -24.91 40.71 24.68
C SER A 296 -23.50 41.31 24.65
N GLU A 297 -23.28 42.36 25.44
CA GLU A 297 -21.95 42.84 25.82
C GLU A 297 -21.79 42.62 27.32
N GLU A 298 -20.75 41.86 27.70
CA GLU A 298 -20.49 41.40 29.07
C GLU A 298 -19.08 41.85 29.46
N GLY A 299 -19.02 42.88 30.29
CA GLY A 299 -17.77 43.56 30.64
C GLY A 299 -17.06 44.12 29.40
N HIS A 300 -15.83 43.69 29.15
CA HIS A 300 -15.05 44.11 27.97
C HIS A 300 -15.14 43.13 26.79
N ARG A 301 -16.20 42.31 26.71
CA ARG A 301 -16.38 41.32 25.64
C ARG A 301 -17.80 41.32 25.07
N ARG A 302 -17.91 41.04 23.77
CA ARG A 302 -19.19 40.90 23.05
C ARG A 302 -19.45 39.43 22.72
N LEU A 303 -20.68 38.99 22.95
CA LEU A 303 -21.13 37.63 22.62
C LEU A 303 -21.93 37.65 21.32
N TYR A 304 -21.64 36.67 20.46
CA TYR A 304 -22.35 36.45 19.20
C TYR A 304 -22.77 35.00 19.08
N ASP A 305 -24.02 34.73 18.73
CA ASP A 305 -24.42 33.40 18.28
C ASP A 305 -24.01 33.24 16.81
N VAL A 306 -23.33 32.15 16.49
CA VAL A 306 -22.68 31.86 15.21
C VAL A 306 -22.90 30.42 14.78
N ASP A 307 -22.91 30.18 13.48
CA ASP A 307 -22.69 28.85 12.92
C ASP A 307 -21.18 28.65 12.74
N ALA A 308 -20.57 27.73 13.48
CA ALA A 308 -19.14 27.44 13.45
C ALA A 308 -18.84 26.11 12.73
N GLN A 309 -17.71 26.04 12.03
CA GLN A 309 -17.21 24.82 11.39
C GLN A 309 -15.69 24.69 11.64
N PRO A 310 -15.23 23.59 12.28
CA PRO A 310 -13.83 23.17 12.25
C PRO A 310 -13.43 22.59 10.88
N ILE A 311 -12.16 22.75 10.51
CA ILE A 311 -11.65 22.22 9.23
C ILE A 311 -11.91 20.71 9.11
N GLY A 312 -12.61 20.30 8.05
CA GLY A 312 -13.01 18.91 7.80
C GLY A 312 -13.94 18.26 8.83
N SER A 313 -14.65 19.07 9.64
CA SER A 313 -15.69 18.59 10.56
C SER A 313 -17.07 19.18 10.17
N THR A 314 -18.11 18.75 10.89
CA THR A 314 -19.48 19.23 10.71
C THR A 314 -19.65 20.66 11.22
N ARG A 315 -20.70 21.35 10.76
CA ARG A 315 -21.12 22.64 11.34
C ARG A 315 -21.82 22.41 12.68
N PHE A 316 -21.62 23.32 13.63
CA PHE A 316 -22.34 23.33 14.91
C PHE A 316 -22.69 24.77 15.35
N PRO A 317 -23.82 24.97 16.06
CA PRO A 317 -24.17 26.26 16.63
C PRO A 317 -23.29 26.57 17.85
N ALA A 318 -22.80 27.81 17.94
CA ALA A 318 -21.92 28.25 19.01
C ALA A 318 -22.18 29.70 19.43
N ARG A 319 -21.84 30.03 20.68
CA ARG A 319 -21.73 31.38 21.22
C ARG A 319 -20.26 31.78 21.28
N LEU A 320 -19.87 32.74 20.45
CA LEU A 320 -18.52 33.24 20.30
C LEU A 320 -18.33 34.53 21.12
N SER A 321 -17.40 34.50 22.08
CA SER A 321 -16.97 35.64 22.87
C SER A 321 -15.74 36.32 22.27
N LEU A 322 -15.86 37.58 21.88
CA LEU A 322 -14.80 38.43 21.30
C LEU A 322 -14.53 39.67 22.17
N PRO A 323 -13.34 40.28 22.13
CA PRO A 323 -13.10 41.58 22.79
C PRO A 323 -14.05 42.67 22.28
N ALA A 324 -14.49 43.58 23.15
CA ALA A 324 -15.31 44.73 22.74
C ALA A 324 -14.54 45.70 21.79
N SER A 325 -13.21 45.67 21.83
CA SER A 325 -12.31 46.37 20.90
C SER A 325 -12.22 45.73 19.51
N ALA A 326 -12.70 44.49 19.32
CA ALA A 326 -12.74 43.85 18.01
C ALA A 326 -13.90 44.40 17.17
N THR A 327 -13.65 44.63 15.88
CA THR A 327 -14.69 44.98 14.90
C THR A 327 -15.84 43.99 14.95
N ALA A 328 -17.10 44.46 14.90
CA ALA A 328 -18.25 43.55 14.90
C ALA A 328 -18.29 42.69 13.61
N PRO A 329 -18.39 41.35 13.72
CA PRO A 329 -18.58 40.47 12.56
C PRO A 329 -19.96 40.69 11.92
N LYS A 330 -20.01 40.68 10.58
CA LYS A 330 -21.27 40.82 9.82
C LYS A 330 -21.86 39.45 9.50
N SER A 331 -23.16 39.27 9.73
CA SER A 331 -23.89 37.99 9.55
C SER A 331 -23.76 37.34 8.16
N HIS A 332 -23.60 38.14 7.10
CA HIS A 332 -23.46 37.71 5.70
C HIS A 332 -22.00 37.43 5.27
N HIS A 333 -21.04 37.39 6.20
CA HIS A 333 -19.64 37.05 5.91
C HIS A 333 -19.21 35.76 6.61
N VAL A 334 -18.19 35.12 6.03
CA VAL A 334 -17.46 34.01 6.66
C VAL A 334 -16.14 34.54 7.19
N TYR A 335 -15.83 34.18 8.43
CA TYR A 335 -14.66 34.60 9.17
C TYR A 335 -13.89 33.38 9.68
N VAL A 336 -12.60 33.51 9.94
CA VAL A 336 -11.77 32.47 10.55
C VAL A 336 -11.17 32.99 11.85
N LEU A 337 -11.17 32.17 12.91
CA LEU A 337 -10.56 32.50 14.20
C LEU A 337 -9.04 32.42 14.08
N THR A 338 -8.33 33.48 14.46
CA THR A 338 -6.87 33.58 14.32
C THR A 338 -6.15 33.57 15.66
N ASP A 339 -6.62 34.29 16.67
CA ASP A 339 -5.82 34.57 17.85
C ASP A 339 -6.44 33.97 19.12
N ARG A 340 -5.64 33.14 19.81
CA ARG A 340 -5.96 32.52 21.12
C ARG A 340 -7.40 31.97 21.22
N ALA A 341 -7.82 31.23 20.20
CA ALA A 341 -9.13 30.60 20.17
C ALA A 341 -9.18 29.40 21.13
N ALA A 342 -10.30 29.23 21.85
CA ALA A 342 -10.51 28.11 22.76
C ALA A 342 -12.01 27.77 22.89
N VAL A 343 -12.31 26.51 23.21
CA VAL A 343 -13.64 26.10 23.72
C VAL A 343 -13.65 26.35 25.22
N LEU A 344 -14.71 26.97 25.73
CA LEU A 344 -14.96 27.15 27.16
C LEU A 344 -15.92 26.08 27.69
N ASN A 345 -17.03 25.84 26.98
CA ASN A 345 -18.07 24.89 27.35
C ASN A 345 -18.70 24.24 26.12
N GLY A 346 -19.32 23.08 26.32
CA GLY A 346 -20.09 22.38 25.29
C GLY A 346 -21.60 22.51 25.52
N PRO A 347 -22.42 21.94 24.61
CA PRO A 347 -23.86 21.82 24.80
C PRO A 347 -24.17 21.05 26.09
N ARG A 348 -25.00 21.62 26.98
CA ARG A 348 -25.31 21.04 28.30
C ARG A 348 -26.35 19.91 28.24
N THR A 349 -27.07 19.76 27.13
CA THR A 349 -28.02 18.67 26.87
C THR A 349 -27.99 18.30 25.38
N ALA A 350 -28.62 17.20 25.00
CA ALA A 350 -28.82 16.82 23.59
C ALA A 350 -29.93 17.62 22.88
N ASP A 351 -30.47 18.67 23.52
CA ASP A 351 -31.54 19.50 22.98
C ASP A 351 -31.04 20.39 21.83
N ALA A 352 -31.91 20.68 20.87
CA ALA A 352 -31.59 21.39 19.63
C ALA A 352 -31.08 22.83 19.85
N ASP A 353 -31.42 23.42 21.00
CA ASP A 353 -30.98 24.75 21.41
C ASP A 353 -29.70 24.78 22.25
N SER A 354 -29.08 23.64 22.55
CA SER A 354 -27.80 23.61 23.28
C SER A 354 -26.63 23.97 22.35
N ARG A 355 -25.93 25.06 22.66
CA ARG A 355 -24.86 25.65 21.83
C ARG A 355 -23.49 25.50 22.51
N TRP A 356 -22.44 25.39 21.70
CA TRP A 356 -21.05 25.41 22.17
C TRP A 356 -20.65 26.81 22.61
N THR A 357 -19.71 26.98 23.56
CA THR A 357 -19.18 28.30 23.93
C THR A 357 -17.72 28.41 23.52
N LEU A 358 -17.42 29.38 22.65
CA LEU A 358 -16.09 29.65 22.10
C LEU A 358 -15.59 31.00 22.59
N ARG A 359 -14.28 31.11 22.85
CA ARG A 359 -13.57 32.36 23.07
C ARG A 359 -12.52 32.53 21.98
N ALA A 360 -12.34 33.75 21.47
CA ALA A 360 -11.20 34.11 20.64
C ALA A 360 -10.79 35.56 20.90
N GLU A 361 -9.52 35.88 20.67
CA GLU A 361 -9.00 37.24 20.82
C GLU A 361 -8.86 37.97 19.46
N GLY A 362 -9.05 37.27 18.35
CA GLY A 362 -8.95 37.84 17.00
C GLY A 362 -9.50 36.91 15.91
N PHE A 363 -9.97 37.52 14.82
CA PHE A 363 -10.54 36.82 13.68
C PHE A 363 -10.33 37.62 12.38
N VAL A 364 -10.32 36.93 11.23
CA VAL A 364 -10.08 37.54 9.91
C VAL A 364 -11.20 37.16 8.93
N ARG A 365 -11.66 38.13 8.12
CA ARG A 365 -12.65 37.90 7.06
C ARG A 365 -12.06 37.07 5.93
N LEU A 366 -12.74 36.01 5.52
CA LEU A 366 -12.41 35.28 4.30
C LEU A 366 -12.98 35.99 3.06
N SER A 367 -12.23 35.96 1.96
CA SER A 367 -12.76 36.33 0.65
C SER A 367 -13.79 35.30 0.19
N SER A 368 -14.71 35.66 -0.70
CA SER A 368 -15.77 34.75 -1.17
C SER A 368 -15.22 33.43 -1.74
N ALA A 369 -14.06 33.49 -2.41
CA ALA A 369 -13.36 32.31 -2.91
C ALA A 369 -12.86 31.38 -1.79
N LYS A 370 -12.29 31.93 -0.70
CA LYS A 370 -11.86 31.14 0.47
C LYS A 370 -13.03 30.69 1.33
N ALA A 371 -14.12 31.46 1.38
CA ALA A 371 -15.34 31.06 2.07
C ALA A 371 -15.98 29.80 1.45
N ALA A 372 -15.90 29.65 0.13
CA ALA A 372 -16.40 28.46 -0.59
C ALA A 372 -15.65 27.15 -0.26
N GLU A 373 -14.45 27.22 0.35
CA GLU A 373 -13.73 26.05 0.86
C GLU A 373 -14.43 25.46 2.11
N TRP A 374 -15.19 26.28 2.86
CA TRP A 374 -15.94 25.92 4.06
C TRP A 374 -17.37 25.48 3.73
N LYS A 375 -17.47 24.36 3.01
CA LYS A 375 -18.68 23.88 2.30
C LYS A 375 -19.96 23.74 3.14
N LEU A 376 -19.89 23.75 4.47
CA LEU A 376 -21.07 23.61 5.35
C LEU A 376 -21.52 24.95 5.98
N LEU A 377 -20.73 26.02 5.87
CA LEU A 377 -21.08 27.36 6.31
C LEU A 377 -21.88 28.09 5.22
N GLN A 378 -23.16 28.34 5.51
CA GLN A 378 -24.04 29.11 4.63
C GLN A 378 -24.12 30.56 5.16
N PRO A 379 -23.61 31.56 4.42
CA PRO A 379 -23.83 32.96 4.78
C PRO A 379 -25.33 33.27 4.83
N ALA A 380 -25.74 34.19 5.71
CA ALA A 380 -27.09 34.73 5.60
C ALA A 380 -27.29 35.35 4.22
N ALA A 381 -28.41 35.00 3.55
CA ALA A 381 -28.79 35.63 2.29
C ALA A 381 -28.88 37.14 2.48
N ARG A 382 -28.56 37.91 1.43
CA ARG A 382 -28.82 39.35 1.44
C ARG A 382 -30.33 39.56 1.54
N GLU A 383 -30.73 40.42 2.46
CA GLU A 383 -32.07 41.02 2.46
C GLU A 383 -32.23 41.75 1.11
N GLY A 384 -33.00 41.16 0.20
CA GLY A 384 -33.10 41.59 -1.20
C GLY A 384 -33.75 40.54 -2.11
N ASP A 385 -33.31 39.29 -2.06
CA ASP A 385 -33.75 38.23 -3.01
C ASP A 385 -34.81 37.29 -2.39
N ALA A 386 -35.85 37.86 -1.79
CA ALA A 386 -36.97 37.12 -1.20
C ALA A 386 -38.28 37.32 -1.98
N SER A 387 -38.32 36.88 -3.25
CA SER A 387 -39.58 36.69 -3.97
C SER A 387 -39.44 35.67 -5.11
N ALA A 388 -40.51 34.89 -5.34
CA ALA A 388 -40.60 33.72 -6.22
C ALA A 388 -39.71 32.51 -5.79
N THR A 389 -40.17 31.26 -5.73
CA THR A 389 -41.41 30.68 -6.29
C THR A 389 -41.93 29.56 -5.37
N MET A 390 -43.25 29.50 -5.13
CA MET A 390 -43.90 28.36 -4.46
C MET A 390 -44.32 27.26 -5.45
N THR A 391 -44.85 26.15 -4.91
CA THR A 391 -45.55 25.04 -5.60
C THR A 391 -44.65 24.08 -6.40
N ARG A 392 -44.88 22.75 -6.44
CA ARG A 392 -46.03 21.94 -5.98
C ARG A 392 -45.62 20.47 -5.73
N ALA A 393 -46.27 19.81 -4.76
CA ALA A 393 -46.27 18.34 -4.60
C ALA A 393 -47.63 17.73 -5.03
N PRO A 394 -47.66 16.45 -5.46
CA PRO A 394 -48.59 15.45 -4.88
C PRO A 394 -47.94 14.05 -4.71
N GLN A 395 -47.94 13.42 -3.52
CA GLN A 395 -48.98 12.55 -2.90
C GLN A 395 -48.86 11.04 -3.19
N GLU A 396 -49.23 10.20 -2.20
CA GLU A 396 -49.04 8.74 -2.15
C GLU A 396 -50.35 7.92 -2.30
N LYS A 397 -50.19 6.59 -2.52
CA LYS A 397 -51.03 5.44 -2.03
C LYS A 397 -52.40 5.16 -2.71
N PRO A 398 -53.01 3.96 -2.52
CA PRO A 398 -52.49 2.68 -1.97
C PRO A 398 -52.82 1.37 -2.75
N VAL A 399 -52.15 0.28 -2.33
CA VAL A 399 -52.51 -1.16 -2.24
C VAL A 399 -53.76 -1.73 -2.93
N GLY A 400 -53.60 -2.90 -3.57
CA GLY A 400 -54.64 -3.93 -3.80
C GLY A 400 -54.04 -5.35 -3.80
N SER A 401 -54.74 -6.35 -3.26
CA SER A 401 -54.20 -7.70 -2.96
C SER A 401 -55.04 -8.86 -3.52
N ALA A 402 -54.39 -9.93 -3.99
CA ALA A 402 -54.81 -11.37 -4.06
C ALA A 402 -53.99 -12.07 -5.18
N GLY A 403 -53.63 -13.37 -5.13
CA GLY A 403 -53.73 -14.40 -4.10
C GLY A 403 -53.53 -15.81 -4.70
N ALA A 404 -52.78 -16.70 -4.03
CA ALA A 404 -52.65 -18.16 -4.28
C ALA A 404 -52.14 -18.63 -5.69
N ASP A 405 -51.59 -19.84 -5.91
CA ASP A 405 -51.55 -21.06 -5.09
C ASP A 405 -50.32 -21.99 -5.36
N THR A 406 -50.19 -23.01 -4.50
CA THR A 406 -49.19 -24.08 -4.26
C THR A 406 -48.73 -25.02 -5.41
N LYS A 407 -47.46 -25.51 -5.33
CA LYS A 407 -47.08 -26.94 -5.04
C LYS A 407 -45.54 -27.25 -5.09
N LYS A 408 -45.11 -28.34 -4.42
CA LYS A 408 -43.71 -28.85 -4.24
C LYS A 408 -43.66 -30.41 -4.44
N PRO A 409 -42.58 -31.22 -4.21
CA PRO A 409 -42.09 -32.23 -5.19
C PRO A 409 -41.85 -33.67 -4.62
N SER A 410 -41.32 -34.61 -5.45
CA SER A 410 -40.54 -35.83 -5.09
C SER A 410 -39.95 -36.47 -6.38
N SER A 411 -39.10 -37.53 -6.46
CA SER A 411 -38.43 -38.45 -5.50
C SER A 411 -37.09 -39.00 -6.10
N ALA A 412 -36.52 -40.11 -5.58
CA ALA A 412 -35.26 -40.77 -6.02
C ALA A 412 -35.31 -42.33 -5.94
N LEU A 413 -34.26 -43.09 -6.35
CA LEU A 413 -34.06 -44.55 -6.10
C LEU A 413 -32.63 -45.09 -6.42
N ALA A 414 -32.28 -46.32 -5.98
CA ALA A 414 -30.89 -46.86 -5.80
C ALA A 414 -30.73 -48.43 -6.05
N PRO A 415 -29.58 -49.17 -5.82
CA PRO A 415 -29.02 -50.20 -6.76
C PRO A 415 -28.48 -51.58 -6.20
N LEU A 416 -27.78 -52.43 -7.03
CA LEU A 416 -26.67 -53.46 -6.77
C LEU A 416 -26.52 -54.50 -7.95
N PRO A 417 -25.60 -55.53 -8.03
CA PRO A 417 -24.27 -55.88 -7.43
C PRO A 417 -23.10 -56.17 -8.47
N ALA A 418 -22.25 -57.23 -8.36
CA ALA A 418 -20.94 -57.40 -9.09
C ALA A 418 -20.35 -58.86 -9.30
N GLN A 419 -19.26 -59.07 -10.11
CA GLN A 419 -18.40 -60.31 -10.25
C GLN A 419 -16.91 -60.05 -10.68
N HIS A 420 -15.94 -60.94 -10.35
CA HIS A 420 -14.46 -60.79 -10.54
C HIS A 420 -13.63 -62.03 -10.92
N VAL A 421 -12.45 -61.82 -11.53
CA VAL A 421 -11.32 -62.78 -11.70
C VAL A 421 -9.99 -62.06 -11.39
N LEU A 422 -8.99 -62.76 -10.81
CA LEU A 422 -7.71 -62.20 -10.37
C LEU A 422 -6.52 -62.64 -11.24
N THR A 423 -5.82 -61.68 -11.86
CA THR A 423 -4.52 -61.86 -12.54
C THR A 423 -3.35 -61.29 -11.71
N SER A 424 -2.14 -61.83 -11.87
CA SER A 424 -0.92 -61.38 -11.15
C SER A 424 -0.43 -59.98 -11.54
N ASP A 425 0.04 -59.20 -10.55
CA ASP A 425 0.41 -57.79 -10.70
C ASP A 425 1.61 -57.55 -11.63
N ASP A 426 2.64 -58.39 -11.62
CA ASP A 426 3.83 -58.21 -12.49
C ASP A 426 3.47 -58.29 -13.99
N ARG A 427 2.59 -59.24 -14.33
CA ARG A 427 2.08 -59.36 -15.70
C ARG A 427 1.27 -58.13 -16.08
N LEU A 428 0.46 -57.59 -15.16
CA LEU A 428 -0.28 -56.34 -15.38
C LEU A 428 0.65 -55.14 -15.60
N VAL A 429 1.73 -54.99 -14.83
CA VAL A 429 2.71 -53.90 -15.01
C VAL A 429 3.34 -53.93 -16.41
N VAL A 430 3.71 -55.10 -16.92
CA VAL A 430 4.25 -55.26 -18.29
C VAL A 430 3.23 -54.86 -19.36
N GLU A 431 1.99 -55.34 -19.24
CA GLU A 431 0.90 -55.01 -20.17
C GLU A 431 0.55 -53.50 -20.16
N LEU A 432 0.40 -52.92 -18.96
CA LEU A 432 0.16 -51.47 -18.77
C LEU A 432 1.27 -50.62 -19.38
N THR A 433 2.54 -51.01 -19.14
CA THR A 433 3.71 -50.32 -19.71
C THR A 433 3.67 -50.35 -21.24
N ARG A 434 3.36 -51.50 -21.85
CA ARG A 434 3.29 -51.65 -23.31
C ARG A 434 2.24 -50.73 -23.93
N VAL A 435 1.03 -50.69 -23.36
CA VAL A 435 -0.06 -49.83 -23.86
C VAL A 435 0.31 -48.35 -23.68
N LEU A 436 0.83 -47.94 -22.52
CA LEU A 436 1.22 -46.54 -22.29
C LEU A 436 2.37 -46.07 -23.18
N VAL A 437 3.34 -46.93 -23.52
CA VAL A 437 4.39 -46.62 -24.51
C VAL A 437 3.79 -46.44 -25.92
N LYS A 438 2.79 -47.25 -26.30
CA LYS A 438 2.06 -47.09 -27.57
C LYS A 438 1.30 -45.75 -27.60
N THR A 439 0.59 -45.40 -26.52
CA THR A 439 -0.07 -44.10 -26.33
C THR A 439 0.92 -42.93 -26.39
N ALA A 440 2.11 -43.07 -25.78
CA ALA A 440 3.16 -42.06 -25.82
C ALA A 440 3.65 -41.76 -27.25
N ARG A 441 3.83 -42.82 -28.06
CA ARG A 441 4.24 -42.71 -29.47
C ARG A 441 3.14 -42.08 -30.34
N ALA A 442 1.88 -42.45 -30.11
CA ALA A 442 0.73 -41.83 -30.77
C ALA A 442 0.52 -40.35 -30.36
N GLY A 443 1.05 -39.93 -29.22
CA GLY A 443 0.91 -38.57 -28.69
C GLY A 443 -0.47 -38.26 -28.09
N THR A 444 -1.27 -39.30 -27.83
CA THR A 444 -2.62 -39.21 -27.27
C THR A 444 -2.61 -39.40 -25.74
N SER A 445 -3.79 -39.35 -25.12
CA SER A 445 -4.02 -39.82 -23.74
C SER A 445 -5.03 -40.96 -23.73
N ILE A 446 -5.03 -41.74 -22.65
CA ILE A 446 -5.90 -42.90 -22.45
C ILE A 446 -6.58 -42.78 -21.09
N THR A 447 -7.82 -43.24 -20.93
CA THR A 447 -8.41 -43.29 -19.57
C THR A 447 -7.99 -44.54 -18.83
N TRP A 448 -8.11 -44.55 -17.50
CA TRP A 448 -7.82 -45.76 -16.71
C TRP A 448 -8.69 -46.96 -17.12
N GLN A 449 -9.97 -46.72 -17.40
CA GLN A 449 -10.92 -47.74 -17.84
C GLN A 449 -10.56 -48.30 -19.23
N ASP A 450 -10.13 -47.44 -20.16
CA ASP A 450 -9.70 -47.86 -21.50
C ASP A 450 -8.38 -48.63 -21.48
N LEU A 451 -7.47 -48.22 -20.60
CA LEU A 451 -6.19 -48.87 -20.38
C LEU A 451 -6.38 -50.29 -19.83
N LEU A 452 -7.26 -50.47 -18.84
CA LEU A 452 -7.64 -51.78 -18.33
C LEU A 452 -8.42 -52.62 -19.36
N GLY A 453 -9.35 -52.00 -20.10
CA GLY A 453 -10.10 -52.66 -21.17
C GLY A 453 -9.22 -53.19 -22.31
N GLN A 454 -8.16 -52.46 -22.69
CA GLN A 454 -7.19 -52.92 -23.69
C GLN A 454 -6.31 -54.09 -23.23
N ILE A 455 -6.25 -54.38 -21.92
CA ILE A 455 -5.53 -55.54 -21.35
C ILE A 455 -6.48 -56.62 -20.82
N GLY A 456 -7.79 -56.52 -21.11
CA GLY A 456 -8.80 -57.52 -20.75
C GLY A 456 -9.20 -57.53 -19.26
N VAL A 457 -8.92 -56.47 -18.51
CA VAL A 457 -9.19 -56.38 -17.06
C VAL A 457 -10.39 -55.46 -16.80
N ARG A 458 -11.31 -55.91 -15.94
CA ARG A 458 -12.45 -55.08 -15.50
C ARG A 458 -11.99 -54.00 -14.52
N SER A 459 -12.48 -52.77 -14.68
CA SER A 459 -12.11 -51.61 -13.84
C SER A 459 -12.34 -51.86 -12.34
N GLU A 460 -13.44 -52.54 -12.02
CA GLU A 460 -13.83 -52.90 -10.66
C GLU A 460 -12.81 -53.84 -9.97
N ALA A 461 -12.02 -54.61 -10.73
CA ALA A 461 -11.11 -55.66 -10.21
C ALA A 461 -9.78 -55.12 -9.66
N VAL A 462 -9.53 -53.82 -9.83
CA VAL A 462 -8.30 -53.16 -9.39
C VAL A 462 -8.67 -52.06 -8.41
N SER A 463 -8.56 -52.35 -7.11
CA SER A 463 -8.83 -51.37 -6.05
C SER A 463 -7.91 -50.14 -6.17
N PRO A 464 -8.32 -48.95 -5.68
CA PRO A 464 -7.51 -47.74 -5.79
C PRO A 464 -6.09 -47.88 -5.22
N ALA A 465 -5.93 -48.62 -4.12
CA ALA A 465 -4.62 -48.93 -3.54
C ALA A 465 -3.77 -49.84 -4.46
N ARG A 466 -4.38 -50.80 -5.16
CA ARG A 466 -3.71 -51.66 -6.14
C ARG A 466 -3.34 -50.88 -7.40
N GLN A 467 -4.20 -49.99 -7.87
CA GLN A 467 -3.95 -49.07 -9.00
C GLN A 467 -2.70 -48.21 -8.74
N VAL A 468 -2.57 -47.59 -7.57
CA VAL A 468 -1.40 -46.77 -7.23
C VAL A 468 -0.11 -47.60 -7.25
N ARG A 469 -0.11 -48.82 -6.68
CA ARG A 469 1.05 -49.72 -6.71
C ARG A 469 1.46 -50.11 -8.14
N LEU A 470 0.51 -50.52 -8.97
CA LEU A 470 0.76 -50.89 -10.37
C LEU A 470 1.36 -49.72 -11.17
N LEU A 471 0.83 -48.50 -11.01
CA LEU A 471 1.33 -47.32 -11.72
C LEU A 471 2.68 -46.83 -11.20
N ALA A 472 2.94 -46.95 -9.89
CA ALA A 472 4.28 -46.70 -9.34
C ALA A 472 5.31 -47.71 -9.87
N ALA A 473 4.94 -48.99 -10.02
CA ALA A 473 5.80 -50.01 -10.61
C ALA A 473 6.09 -49.74 -12.11
N VAL A 474 5.11 -49.27 -12.89
CA VAL A 474 5.30 -48.81 -14.28
C VAL A 474 6.31 -47.67 -14.38
N ASP A 475 6.25 -46.70 -13.47
CA ASP A 475 7.09 -45.49 -13.52
C ASP A 475 8.43 -45.58 -12.77
N ALA A 476 8.63 -46.57 -11.89
CA ALA A 476 9.87 -46.73 -11.14
C ALA A 476 11.13 -46.89 -12.03
N PRO A 477 11.12 -47.65 -13.15
CA PRO A 477 12.22 -47.67 -14.11
C PRO A 477 12.44 -46.31 -14.80
N HIS A 478 11.36 -45.57 -15.04
CA HIS A 478 11.42 -44.25 -15.67
C HIS A 478 12.02 -43.20 -14.72
N ALA A 479 11.65 -43.22 -13.43
CA ALA A 479 12.25 -42.39 -12.39
C ALA A 479 13.75 -42.64 -12.26
N LYS A 480 14.18 -43.91 -12.14
CA LYS A 480 15.61 -44.28 -12.07
C LYS A 480 16.41 -43.82 -13.28
N ALA A 481 15.83 -43.85 -14.48
CA ALA A 481 16.47 -43.43 -15.72
C ALA A 481 16.28 -41.93 -16.08
N ASN A 482 15.68 -41.12 -15.18
CA ASN A 482 15.25 -39.73 -15.44
C ASN A 482 14.45 -39.56 -16.76
N ARG A 483 13.65 -40.57 -17.10
CA ARG A 483 12.73 -40.55 -18.24
C ARG A 483 11.37 -40.00 -17.78
N PRO A 484 10.58 -39.37 -18.67
CA PRO A 484 9.25 -38.91 -18.30
C PRO A 484 8.33 -40.08 -17.93
N PHE A 485 7.39 -39.80 -17.03
CA PHE A 485 6.51 -40.80 -16.43
C PHE A 485 5.35 -41.13 -17.37
N LEU A 486 5.12 -42.42 -17.61
CA LEU A 486 4.09 -42.97 -18.48
C LEU A 486 2.69 -42.83 -17.87
N SER A 487 2.54 -42.91 -16.53
CA SER A 487 1.22 -42.71 -15.90
C SER A 487 0.67 -41.28 -16.11
N SER A 488 1.52 -40.31 -16.48
CA SER A 488 1.09 -38.95 -16.85
C SER A 488 0.25 -38.89 -18.14
N LEU A 489 0.17 -39.98 -18.90
CA LEU A 489 -0.70 -40.11 -20.07
C LEU A 489 -2.13 -40.53 -19.74
N ILE A 490 -2.38 -40.97 -18.49
CA ILE A 490 -3.70 -41.43 -18.03
C ILE A 490 -4.58 -40.23 -17.67
N THR A 491 -5.84 -40.26 -18.09
CA THR A 491 -6.85 -39.20 -17.88
C THR A 491 -8.18 -39.75 -17.36
N PHE A 492 -9.09 -38.87 -16.95
CA PHE A 492 -10.35 -39.24 -16.28
C PHE A 492 -11.55 -39.50 -17.22
N SER A 493 -11.55 -38.99 -18.46
CA SER A 493 -12.63 -39.18 -19.43
C SER A 493 -12.12 -39.10 -20.88
N ARG A 494 -12.79 -39.79 -21.82
CA ARG A 494 -12.53 -39.69 -23.28
C ARG A 494 -13.15 -38.44 -23.92
N GLN A 495 -14.26 -37.93 -23.37
CA GLN A 495 -15.07 -36.87 -24.00
C GLN A 495 -14.90 -35.50 -23.35
N ALA A 496 -14.28 -35.43 -22.17
CA ALA A 496 -13.83 -34.17 -21.62
C ALA A 496 -12.66 -33.62 -22.47
N GLN A 497 -12.86 -32.47 -23.14
CA GLN A 497 -11.71 -31.63 -23.48
C GLN A 497 -10.94 -31.34 -22.17
N PRO A 498 -9.58 -31.34 -22.21
CA PRO A 498 -8.79 -31.36 -21.00
C PRO A 498 -8.84 -30.01 -20.28
N LYS A 499 -9.84 -29.82 -19.41
CA LYS A 499 -9.65 -29.03 -18.19
C LYS A 499 -8.60 -29.78 -17.37
N ASP A 500 -7.51 -29.09 -17.07
CA ASP A 500 -6.27 -29.54 -16.41
C ASP A 500 -6.45 -30.10 -14.98
N ALA A 501 -7.37 -31.05 -14.77
CA ALA A 501 -7.52 -31.76 -13.51
C ALA A 501 -6.48 -32.88 -13.38
N LEU A 502 -5.68 -32.81 -12.33
CA LEU A 502 -4.77 -33.89 -11.93
C LEU A 502 -5.58 -35.18 -11.68
N PRO A 503 -5.21 -36.34 -12.24
CA PRO A 503 -5.84 -37.60 -11.86
C PRO A 503 -5.59 -37.88 -10.37
N PRO A 504 -6.61 -38.20 -9.55
CA PRO A 504 -6.50 -38.22 -8.08
C PRO A 504 -5.51 -39.28 -7.54
N PHE A 505 -5.18 -40.29 -8.34
CA PHE A 505 -4.13 -41.27 -8.01
C PHE A 505 -2.70 -40.76 -8.26
N PHE A 506 -2.49 -39.74 -9.11
CA PHE A 506 -1.14 -39.39 -9.58
C PHE A 506 -0.26 -38.81 -8.46
N ARG A 507 -0.81 -38.00 -7.54
CA ARG A 507 -0.09 -37.58 -6.32
C ARG A 507 0.35 -38.79 -5.49
N HIS A 508 -0.52 -39.78 -5.32
CA HIS A 508 -0.23 -41.00 -4.59
C HIS A 508 0.85 -41.87 -5.28
N VAL A 509 0.87 -41.89 -6.62
CA VAL A 509 1.96 -42.51 -7.41
C VAL A 509 3.29 -41.79 -7.19
N LEU A 510 3.32 -40.44 -7.17
CA LEU A 510 4.55 -39.69 -6.87
C LEU A 510 5.08 -39.99 -5.46
N LEU A 511 4.20 -40.06 -4.45
CA LEU A 511 4.58 -40.42 -3.09
C LEU A 511 5.14 -41.86 -3.01
N ALA A 512 4.51 -42.81 -3.71
CA ALA A 512 5.01 -44.19 -3.81
C ALA A 512 6.35 -44.31 -4.57
N LEU A 513 6.69 -43.35 -5.44
CA LEU A 513 7.99 -43.23 -6.10
C LEU A 513 9.05 -42.50 -5.25
N GLY A 514 8.74 -42.11 -4.01
CA GLY A 514 9.68 -41.48 -3.08
C GLY A 514 9.73 -39.94 -3.14
N HIS A 515 8.75 -39.28 -3.76
CA HIS A 515 8.66 -37.81 -3.67
C HIS A 515 8.26 -37.35 -2.25
N PRO A 516 8.68 -36.14 -1.79
CA PRO A 516 8.43 -35.69 -0.42
C PRO A 516 6.95 -35.56 -0.05
N HIS A 517 6.60 -35.87 1.20
CA HIS A 517 5.22 -35.87 1.70
C HIS A 517 4.48 -34.51 1.58
N TRP A 518 5.24 -33.40 1.61
CA TRP A 518 4.75 -32.04 1.42
C TRP A 518 4.50 -31.67 -0.06
N THR A 519 4.56 -32.64 -0.97
CA THR A 519 4.06 -32.48 -2.34
C THR A 519 2.54 -32.35 -2.32
N ASP A 520 2.05 -31.12 -2.39
CA ASP A 520 0.63 -30.79 -2.57
C ASP A 520 0.11 -31.13 -3.99
N ASP A 521 -1.20 -31.06 -4.18
CA ASP A 521 -1.84 -31.38 -5.47
C ASP A 521 -1.45 -30.38 -6.58
N ALA A 522 -1.15 -29.12 -6.23
CA ALA A 522 -0.67 -28.12 -7.19
C ALA A 522 0.71 -28.52 -7.76
N ARG A 523 1.63 -28.93 -6.89
CA ARG A 523 2.97 -29.42 -7.27
C ARG A 523 2.90 -30.74 -8.02
N ALA A 524 2.00 -31.65 -7.63
CA ALA A 524 1.74 -32.88 -8.38
C ALA A 524 1.18 -32.59 -9.78
N ALA A 525 0.31 -31.59 -9.93
CA ALA A 525 -0.18 -31.11 -11.23
C ALA A 525 0.92 -30.51 -12.11
N ASP A 526 1.83 -29.71 -11.55
CA ASP A 526 2.97 -29.16 -12.31
C ASP A 526 3.96 -30.26 -12.75
N ILE A 527 4.22 -31.26 -11.91
CA ILE A 527 5.03 -32.44 -12.27
C ILE A 527 4.35 -33.24 -13.40
N TRP A 528 3.03 -33.48 -13.28
CA TRP A 528 2.23 -34.17 -14.31
C TRP A 528 2.28 -33.45 -15.66
N LYS A 529 2.02 -32.13 -15.69
CA LYS A 529 2.11 -31.30 -16.91
C LYS A 529 3.52 -31.30 -17.50
N THR A 530 4.54 -31.19 -16.64
CA THR A 530 5.95 -31.19 -17.06
C THR A 530 6.34 -32.52 -17.72
N HIS A 531 5.91 -33.65 -17.17
CA HIS A 531 6.25 -34.97 -17.71
C HIS A 531 5.51 -35.23 -19.04
N ARG A 532 4.23 -34.85 -19.18
CA ARG A 532 3.54 -34.84 -20.49
C ARG A 532 4.25 -33.97 -21.53
N ALA A 533 4.65 -32.75 -21.15
CA ALA A 533 5.35 -31.83 -22.05
C ALA A 533 6.75 -32.34 -22.47
N ARG A 534 7.42 -33.15 -21.64
CA ARG A 534 8.67 -33.85 -22.01
C ARG A 534 8.41 -34.94 -23.06
N ILE A 535 7.36 -35.76 -22.91
CA ILE A 535 6.96 -36.79 -23.89
C ILE A 535 6.64 -36.15 -25.25
N GLN A 536 5.84 -35.09 -25.26
CA GLN A 536 5.48 -34.40 -26.51
C GLN A 536 6.67 -33.72 -27.21
N ARG A 537 7.66 -33.22 -26.45
CA ARG A 537 8.91 -32.66 -27.01
C ARG A 537 9.80 -33.74 -27.62
N ALA A 538 9.93 -34.90 -26.98
CA ALA A 538 10.67 -36.04 -27.55
C ALA A 538 10.09 -36.46 -28.92
N ARG A 539 8.76 -36.44 -29.08
CA ARG A 539 8.11 -36.69 -30.38
C ARG A 539 8.47 -35.61 -31.42
N ARG A 540 8.37 -34.32 -31.06
CA ARG A 540 8.66 -33.21 -31.99
C ARG A 540 10.11 -33.17 -32.47
N GLY A 541 11.06 -33.58 -31.61
CA GLY A 541 12.47 -33.72 -31.98
C GLY A 541 12.68 -34.73 -33.12
N SER A 542 11.96 -35.85 -33.09
CA SER A 542 12.03 -36.88 -34.14
C SER A 542 11.40 -36.46 -35.47
N THR A 543 10.47 -35.49 -35.47
CA THR A 543 9.79 -35.01 -36.70
C THR A 543 10.46 -33.79 -37.34
N SER A 544 11.37 -33.11 -36.63
CA SER A 544 11.97 -31.84 -37.09
C SER A 544 13.18 -32.00 -38.02
N ALA A 545 13.61 -33.24 -38.31
CA ALA A 545 14.79 -33.51 -39.15
C ALA A 545 14.51 -33.40 -40.66
N ALA A 546 13.24 -33.32 -41.08
CA ALA A 546 12.82 -33.47 -42.48
C ALA A 546 12.54 -32.15 -43.24
N ALA A 547 12.87 -30.99 -42.67
CA ALA A 547 12.60 -29.68 -43.30
C ALA A 547 13.76 -28.69 -43.08
N GLN A 548 14.76 -28.75 -43.96
CA GLN A 548 15.79 -27.72 -44.11
C GLN A 548 15.93 -27.38 -45.59
N GLY A 549 15.94 -26.08 -45.93
CA GLY A 549 16.11 -25.61 -47.30
C GLY A 549 16.36 -24.10 -47.36
N ALA A 550 17.38 -23.72 -48.13
CA ALA A 550 17.82 -22.36 -48.47
C ALA A 550 18.36 -21.46 -47.32
N ALA A 551 19.65 -21.10 -47.43
CA ALA A 551 20.30 -20.03 -46.66
C ALA A 551 20.81 -18.96 -47.62
N PRO A 552 20.54 -17.65 -47.40
CA PRO A 552 21.09 -16.56 -48.20
C PRO A 552 22.30 -15.88 -47.53
N SER A 553 23.13 -15.23 -48.35
CA SER A 553 24.31 -14.41 -48.00
C SER A 553 25.53 -15.15 -47.40
N GLY A 554 26.73 -14.63 -47.65
CA GLY A 554 28.02 -15.32 -47.49
C GLY A 554 28.49 -15.70 -46.07
N LEU A 555 27.63 -15.53 -45.06
CA LEU A 555 27.83 -16.11 -43.73
C LEU A 555 27.58 -17.63 -43.80
N LYS A 556 28.64 -18.45 -43.72
CA LYS A 556 28.48 -19.91 -43.59
C LYS A 556 27.49 -20.21 -42.44
N PRO A 557 26.49 -21.10 -42.62
CA PRO A 557 25.53 -21.41 -41.55
C PRO A 557 26.23 -21.97 -40.31
N ALA A 558 25.63 -21.78 -39.14
CA ALA A 558 26.19 -22.26 -37.87
C ALA A 558 26.30 -23.81 -37.88
N GLN A 559 27.48 -24.32 -37.53
CA GLN A 559 27.71 -25.77 -37.47
C GLN A 559 27.08 -26.35 -36.19
N THR A 560 26.56 -27.59 -36.29
CA THR A 560 25.96 -28.28 -35.15
C THR A 560 26.97 -28.45 -34.02
N GLY A 561 26.72 -27.82 -32.87
CA GLY A 561 27.62 -27.83 -31.70
C GLY A 561 28.59 -26.65 -31.61
N GLN A 562 28.54 -25.67 -32.53
CA GLN A 562 29.37 -24.46 -32.46
C GLN A 562 29.04 -23.60 -31.23
N ASP A 563 30.07 -23.12 -30.53
CA ASP A 563 29.93 -22.22 -29.37
C ASP A 563 29.14 -20.94 -29.73
N PRO A 564 28.04 -20.62 -29.00
CA PRO A 564 27.26 -19.40 -29.23
C PRO A 564 28.06 -18.10 -29.14
N LEU A 565 29.08 -18.03 -28.27
CA LEU A 565 29.88 -16.81 -28.12
C LEU A 565 30.86 -16.62 -29.29
N GLY A 566 31.57 -17.67 -29.71
CA GLY A 566 32.42 -17.66 -30.91
C GLY A 566 31.63 -17.40 -32.19
N ARG A 567 30.40 -17.94 -32.29
CA ARG A 567 29.48 -17.62 -33.40
C ARG A 567 29.08 -16.14 -33.38
N LEU A 568 28.72 -15.58 -32.22
CA LEU A 568 28.39 -14.16 -32.09
C LEU A 568 29.54 -13.24 -32.52
N HIS A 569 30.78 -13.56 -32.12
CA HIS A 569 31.97 -12.81 -32.58
C HIS A 569 32.17 -12.91 -34.10
N THR A 570 31.88 -14.06 -34.70
CA THR A 570 31.93 -14.25 -36.17
C THR A 570 30.91 -13.39 -36.89
N VAL A 571 29.66 -13.36 -36.43
CA VAL A 571 28.60 -12.54 -37.02
C VAL A 571 28.90 -11.05 -36.85
N LEU A 572 29.36 -10.61 -35.66
CA LEU A 572 29.73 -9.22 -35.43
C LEU A 572 30.96 -8.78 -36.25
N ARG A 573 31.92 -9.68 -36.48
CA ARG A 573 33.06 -9.40 -37.36
C ARG A 573 32.63 -9.26 -38.82
N HIS A 574 31.75 -10.13 -39.31
CA HIS A 574 31.17 -9.99 -40.65
C HIS A 574 30.39 -8.67 -40.82
N LEU A 575 29.62 -8.28 -39.79
CA LEU A 575 28.94 -6.99 -39.77
C LEU A 575 29.94 -5.82 -39.82
N ASP A 576 31.00 -5.82 -39.02
CA ASP A 576 32.02 -4.76 -39.07
C ASP A 576 32.75 -4.69 -40.42
N GLU A 577 33.05 -5.84 -41.04
CA GLU A 577 33.75 -5.94 -42.33
C GLU A 577 32.88 -5.56 -43.53
N THR A 578 31.57 -5.89 -43.51
CA THR A 578 30.70 -5.84 -44.70
C THR A 578 29.37 -5.11 -44.52
N GLY A 579 28.90 -4.90 -43.28
CA GLY A 579 27.58 -4.34 -42.96
C GLY A 579 27.34 -2.93 -43.51
N ALA A 580 28.41 -2.18 -43.75
CA ALA A 580 28.36 -0.88 -44.42
C ALA A 580 27.87 -0.99 -45.88
N ARG A 581 27.99 -2.17 -46.52
CA ARG A 581 27.58 -2.44 -47.91
C ARG A 581 26.44 -3.46 -48.02
N LEU A 582 26.04 -4.11 -46.94
CA LEU A 582 24.93 -5.07 -46.94
C LEU A 582 23.58 -4.40 -47.27
N PRO A 583 22.71 -5.06 -48.08
CA PRO A 583 21.29 -4.71 -48.18
C PRO A 583 20.60 -4.68 -46.82
N VAL A 584 19.51 -3.90 -46.72
CA VAL A 584 18.79 -3.71 -45.45
C VAL A 584 18.21 -5.03 -44.92
N SER A 585 17.73 -5.90 -45.80
CA SER A 585 17.26 -7.27 -45.48
C SER A 585 18.33 -8.11 -44.80
N ASP A 586 19.53 -8.10 -45.36
CA ASP A 586 20.63 -9.00 -44.98
C ASP A 586 21.28 -8.51 -43.68
N LEU A 587 21.40 -7.18 -43.55
CA LEU A 587 21.78 -6.53 -42.29
C LEU A 587 20.76 -6.83 -41.17
N GLU A 588 19.46 -6.81 -41.46
CA GLU A 588 18.42 -7.18 -40.49
C GLU A 588 18.50 -8.67 -40.11
N GLN A 589 18.75 -9.57 -41.08
CA GLN A 589 18.87 -11.00 -40.83
C GLN A 589 20.11 -11.34 -39.99
N ALA A 590 21.27 -10.75 -40.29
CA ALA A 590 22.49 -10.91 -39.51
C ALA A 590 22.35 -10.36 -38.08
N LEU A 591 21.66 -9.22 -37.90
CA LEU A 591 21.36 -8.68 -36.57
C LEU A 591 20.39 -9.55 -35.78
N LYS A 592 19.38 -10.17 -36.42
CA LYS A 592 18.49 -11.15 -35.77
C LYS A 592 19.25 -12.39 -35.29
N GLU A 593 20.23 -12.88 -36.06
CA GLU A 593 21.11 -13.97 -35.62
C GLU A 593 21.97 -13.54 -34.42
N ALA A 594 22.60 -12.37 -34.49
CA ALA A 594 23.43 -11.82 -33.41
C ALA A 594 22.63 -11.60 -32.10
N ASP A 595 21.42 -11.04 -32.18
CA ASP A 595 20.54 -10.83 -31.03
C ASP A 595 20.08 -12.15 -30.39
N ARG A 596 19.83 -13.18 -31.21
CA ARG A 596 19.50 -14.54 -30.73
C ARG A 596 20.69 -15.18 -30.01
N LEU A 597 21.90 -15.06 -30.56
CA LEU A 597 23.12 -15.60 -29.96
C LEU A 597 23.48 -14.88 -28.66
N ALA A 598 23.39 -13.55 -28.63
CA ALA A 598 23.56 -12.75 -27.42
C ALA A 598 22.57 -13.15 -26.31
N SER A 599 21.33 -13.48 -26.69
CA SER A 599 20.31 -13.98 -25.75
C SER A 599 20.61 -15.39 -25.21
N LEU A 600 21.32 -16.24 -25.98
CA LEU A 600 21.73 -17.58 -25.55
C LEU A 600 22.99 -17.54 -24.66
N VAL A 601 23.90 -16.61 -24.90
CA VAL A 601 25.09 -16.36 -24.05
C VAL A 601 24.68 -15.74 -22.70
N GLY A 602 23.73 -14.80 -22.71
CA GLY A 602 23.25 -14.13 -21.51
C GLY A 602 24.07 -12.89 -21.12
N ASP A 603 23.39 -11.86 -20.62
CA ASP A 603 23.96 -10.53 -20.35
C ASP A 603 25.20 -10.49 -19.42
N PRO A 604 25.36 -11.37 -18.40
CA PRO A 604 26.58 -11.41 -17.57
C PRO A 604 27.84 -11.88 -18.30
N PHE A 605 27.69 -12.61 -19.41
CA PHE A 605 28.80 -13.24 -20.15
C PHE A 605 29.12 -12.51 -21.47
N LEU A 606 28.38 -11.44 -21.78
CA LEU A 606 28.69 -10.53 -22.87
C LEU A 606 29.61 -9.40 -22.36
N THR A 607 30.75 -9.22 -23.02
CA THR A 607 31.68 -8.14 -22.69
C THR A 607 31.20 -6.80 -23.26
N ASP A 608 31.62 -5.69 -22.66
CA ASP A 608 31.22 -4.34 -23.11
C ASP A 608 31.56 -4.04 -24.59
N PRO A 609 32.71 -4.49 -25.15
CA PRO A 609 32.96 -4.37 -26.60
C PRO A 609 31.92 -5.08 -27.47
N VAL A 610 31.43 -6.26 -27.06
CA VAL A 610 30.38 -7.00 -27.78
C VAL A 610 29.04 -6.28 -27.67
N LYS A 611 28.70 -5.76 -26.49
CA LYS A 611 27.49 -4.95 -26.27
C LYS A 611 27.51 -3.65 -27.09
N SER A 612 28.66 -3.00 -27.17
CA SER A 612 28.87 -1.77 -27.97
C SER A 612 28.70 -2.03 -29.47
N ARG A 613 29.34 -3.08 -30.02
CA ARG A 613 29.21 -3.47 -31.44
C ARG A 613 27.77 -3.82 -31.83
N LEU A 614 27.04 -4.55 -30.98
CA LEU A 614 25.60 -4.77 -31.15
C LEU A 614 24.79 -3.46 -31.14
N GLY A 615 25.11 -2.54 -30.22
CA GLY A 615 24.48 -1.22 -30.15
C GLY A 615 24.72 -0.36 -31.39
N HIS A 616 25.94 -0.40 -31.94
CA HIS A 616 26.32 0.28 -33.16
C HIS A 616 25.49 -0.21 -34.35
N TRP A 617 25.51 -1.51 -34.65
CA TRP A 617 24.82 -2.06 -35.83
C TRP A 617 23.29 -1.92 -35.77
N ARG A 618 22.68 -2.06 -34.58
CA ARG A 618 21.25 -1.75 -34.38
C ARG A 618 20.92 -0.27 -34.67
N THR A 619 21.86 0.65 -34.49
CA THR A 619 21.70 2.07 -34.81
C THR A 619 21.88 2.33 -36.31
N VAL A 620 22.81 1.64 -36.97
CA VAL A 620 22.98 1.70 -38.43
C VAL A 620 21.75 1.17 -39.17
N LEU A 621 21.22 0.01 -38.77
CA LEU A 621 19.99 -0.54 -39.35
C LEU A 621 18.80 0.42 -39.19
N ARG A 622 18.65 1.03 -38.00
CA ARG A 622 17.59 2.01 -37.74
C ARG A 622 17.67 3.20 -38.70
N ARG A 623 18.86 3.82 -38.82
CA ARG A 623 19.07 4.97 -39.71
C ARG A 623 18.74 4.64 -41.17
N ARG A 624 19.07 3.43 -41.64
CA ARG A 624 18.73 2.98 -43.00
C ARG A 624 17.22 2.81 -43.19
N LEU A 625 16.52 2.24 -42.20
CA LEU A 625 15.07 2.07 -42.24
C LEU A 625 14.29 3.39 -42.14
N GLU A 626 14.89 4.42 -41.52
CA GLU A 626 14.40 5.80 -41.48
C GLU A 626 14.65 6.53 -42.82
N GLN A 627 15.66 6.13 -43.58
CA GLN A 627 16.05 6.71 -44.89
C GLN A 627 15.40 6.01 -46.10
N SER A 628 14.65 4.91 -45.91
CA SER A 628 14.18 4.03 -46.98
C SER A 628 12.66 4.07 -47.23
N VAL A 629 11.98 5.17 -46.93
CA VAL A 629 10.53 5.34 -47.16
C VAL A 629 10.27 6.73 -47.75
N THR A 630 9.48 6.78 -48.82
CA THR A 630 9.45 7.91 -49.76
C THR A 630 8.24 8.83 -49.62
N THR A 631 7.07 8.35 -49.17
CA THR A 631 5.89 9.19 -48.87
C THR A 631 5.04 8.67 -47.71
N ASP A 632 4.27 9.56 -47.07
CA ASP A 632 3.27 9.21 -46.04
C ASP A 632 2.11 8.35 -46.60
N SER A 633 1.76 8.53 -47.89
CA SER A 633 0.69 7.78 -48.57
C SER A 633 1.01 6.29 -48.68
N GLU A 634 2.24 5.95 -49.11
CA GLU A 634 2.70 4.56 -49.22
C GLU A 634 2.72 3.84 -47.86
N ALA A 635 3.05 4.57 -46.79
CA ALA A 635 3.02 4.06 -45.43
C ALA A 635 1.58 3.76 -44.95
N ARG A 636 0.61 4.58 -45.38
CA ARG A 636 -0.80 4.38 -45.07
C ARG A 636 -1.38 3.17 -45.79
N GLU A 637 -1.18 3.07 -47.10
CA GLU A 637 -1.62 1.90 -47.88
C GLU A 637 -1.01 0.58 -47.37
N LEU A 638 0.28 0.60 -47.00
CA LEU A 638 0.92 -0.57 -46.40
C LEU A 638 0.24 -0.98 -45.10
N PHE A 639 -0.11 -0.01 -44.24
CA PHE A 639 -0.81 -0.28 -43.00
C PHE A 639 -2.21 -0.87 -43.23
N ASP A 640 -2.97 -0.34 -44.18
CA ASP A 640 -4.32 -0.82 -44.49
C ASP A 640 -4.28 -2.23 -45.12
N ARG A 641 -3.31 -2.54 -46.01
CA ARG A 641 -3.09 -3.93 -46.49
C ARG A 641 -2.81 -4.90 -45.34
N MET A 642 -1.94 -4.53 -44.39
CA MET A 642 -1.69 -5.35 -43.19
C MET A 642 -2.92 -5.49 -42.29
N ALA A 643 -3.84 -4.51 -42.29
CA ALA A 643 -5.09 -4.62 -41.57
C ALA A 643 -6.05 -5.64 -42.20
N ASP A 644 -6.11 -5.70 -43.52
CA ASP A 644 -6.90 -6.70 -44.25
C ASP A 644 -6.32 -8.11 -44.11
N GLU A 645 -5.00 -8.27 -44.17
CA GLU A 645 -4.33 -9.53 -43.82
C GLU A 645 -4.66 -9.97 -42.38
N PHE A 646 -4.71 -9.03 -41.42
CA PHE A 646 -5.09 -9.35 -40.05
C PHE A 646 -6.56 -9.79 -39.95
N ARG A 647 -7.47 -9.14 -40.69
CA ARG A 647 -8.89 -9.54 -40.76
C ARG A 647 -9.04 -10.94 -41.37
N ALA A 648 -8.35 -11.22 -42.48
CA ALA A 648 -8.34 -12.55 -43.10
C ALA A 648 -7.78 -13.63 -42.14
N ALA A 649 -6.67 -13.35 -41.44
CA ALA A 649 -6.10 -14.27 -40.46
C ALA A 649 -7.01 -14.47 -39.22
N ARG A 650 -7.73 -13.43 -38.80
CA ARG A 650 -8.75 -13.47 -37.74
C ARG A 650 -9.91 -14.39 -38.12
N ASP A 651 -10.43 -14.21 -39.34
CA ASP A 651 -11.63 -14.89 -39.82
C ASP A 651 -11.32 -16.37 -40.19
N ALA A 652 -10.08 -16.66 -40.59
CA ALA A 652 -9.53 -18.02 -40.70
C ALA A 652 -9.12 -18.66 -39.35
N GLY A 653 -9.18 -17.92 -38.23
CA GLY A 653 -8.80 -18.41 -36.90
C GLY A 653 -7.29 -18.61 -36.65
N ASP A 654 -6.40 -18.19 -37.57
CA ASP A 654 -4.95 -18.32 -37.40
C ASP A 654 -4.40 -17.24 -36.45
N LEU A 655 -4.48 -17.55 -35.16
CA LEU A 655 -3.94 -16.74 -34.08
C LEU A 655 -2.42 -16.55 -34.17
N ALA A 656 -1.66 -17.43 -34.83
CA ALA A 656 -0.21 -17.28 -34.99
C ALA A 656 0.12 -16.26 -36.08
N LEU A 657 -0.57 -16.33 -37.22
CA LEU A 657 -0.45 -15.36 -38.31
C LEU A 657 -0.94 -13.97 -37.87
N ALA A 658 -2.12 -13.88 -37.25
CA ALA A 658 -2.66 -12.62 -36.72
C ALA A 658 -1.69 -11.95 -35.71
N LYS A 659 -1.04 -12.74 -34.83
CA LYS A 659 0.00 -12.23 -33.92
C LYS A 659 1.24 -11.70 -34.65
N ARG A 660 1.69 -12.34 -35.73
CA ARG A 660 2.82 -11.88 -36.55
C ARG A 660 2.49 -10.55 -37.21
N ILE A 661 1.36 -10.48 -37.92
CA ILE A 661 0.89 -9.28 -38.64
C ILE A 661 0.75 -8.10 -37.66
N ARG A 662 -0.01 -8.27 -36.56
CA ARG A 662 -0.22 -7.21 -35.56
C ARG A 662 1.08 -6.71 -34.89
N ASN A 663 2.11 -7.55 -34.81
CA ASN A 663 3.41 -7.12 -34.30
C ASN A 663 4.22 -6.35 -35.37
N GLY A 664 4.10 -6.71 -36.65
CA GLY A 664 4.66 -5.95 -37.78
C GLY A 664 3.96 -4.61 -38.02
N MET A 665 2.65 -4.51 -37.76
CA MET A 665 1.91 -3.24 -37.84
C MET A 665 2.39 -2.21 -36.81
N GLY A 666 2.99 -2.64 -35.69
CA GLY A 666 3.44 -1.75 -34.62
C GLY A 666 4.51 -0.72 -35.06
N PRO A 667 5.61 -1.15 -35.70
CA PRO A 667 6.59 -0.26 -36.32
C PRO A 667 6.01 0.67 -37.39
N VAL A 668 5.15 0.16 -38.30
CA VAL A 668 4.53 0.99 -39.35
C VAL A 668 3.66 2.08 -38.72
N TYR A 669 2.79 1.70 -37.78
CA TYR A 669 1.97 2.63 -37.00
C TYR A 669 2.78 3.69 -36.26
N ALA A 670 3.86 3.30 -35.58
CA ALA A 670 4.59 4.19 -34.67
C ALA A 670 5.62 5.09 -35.36
N LEU A 671 6.16 4.67 -36.51
CA LEU A 671 7.32 5.30 -37.15
C LEU A 671 7.07 5.77 -38.59
N ARG A 672 6.02 5.28 -39.27
CA ARG A 672 5.79 5.54 -40.71
C ARG A 672 4.45 6.21 -41.02
N LEU A 673 3.43 6.06 -40.17
CA LEU A 673 2.16 6.78 -40.34
C LEU A 673 2.27 8.24 -39.90
N SER A 674 1.60 9.13 -40.65
CA SER A 674 1.38 10.52 -40.27
C SER A 674 0.66 10.63 -38.90
N PRO A 675 0.70 11.78 -38.20
CA PRO A 675 -0.05 11.96 -36.95
C PRO A 675 -1.57 11.78 -37.13
N GLN A 676 -2.12 12.25 -38.25
CA GLN A 676 -3.54 12.18 -38.59
C GLN A 676 -3.97 10.74 -38.90
N ASP A 677 -3.16 9.99 -39.67
CA ASP A 677 -3.41 8.57 -39.94
C ASP A 677 -3.35 7.71 -38.68
N ARG A 678 -2.37 7.99 -37.80
CA ARG A 678 -2.27 7.32 -36.50
C ARG A 678 -3.54 7.49 -35.69
N GLU A 679 -4.08 8.70 -35.62
CA GLU A 679 -5.33 8.97 -34.90
C GLU A 679 -6.49 8.15 -35.50
N ALA A 680 -6.66 8.20 -36.83
CA ALA A 680 -7.69 7.44 -37.54
C ALA A 680 -7.62 5.91 -37.30
N VAL A 681 -6.42 5.32 -37.27
CA VAL A 681 -6.25 3.85 -37.07
C VAL A 681 -6.00 3.43 -35.61
N THR A 682 -6.00 4.37 -34.65
CA THR A 682 -5.80 4.06 -33.21
C THR A 682 -6.89 3.14 -32.66
N GLY A 683 -8.14 3.28 -33.12
CA GLY A 683 -9.25 2.38 -32.76
C GLY A 683 -8.99 0.95 -33.22
N LEU A 684 -8.70 0.79 -34.51
CA LEU A 684 -8.39 -0.49 -35.15
C LEU A 684 -7.22 -1.24 -34.46
N MET A 685 -6.13 -0.54 -34.15
CA MET A 685 -4.98 -1.12 -33.44
C MET A 685 -5.31 -1.59 -32.01
N ARG A 686 -6.34 -0.98 -31.39
CA ARG A 686 -6.86 -1.38 -30.07
C ARG A 686 -7.71 -2.63 -30.19
N GLU A 687 -8.60 -2.69 -31.16
CA GLU A 687 -9.46 -3.85 -31.46
C GLU A 687 -8.65 -5.10 -31.81
N PHE A 688 -7.69 -4.98 -32.74
CA PHE A 688 -6.83 -6.10 -33.13
C PHE A 688 -5.99 -6.62 -31.96
N LYS A 689 -5.50 -5.72 -31.10
CA LYS A 689 -4.83 -6.08 -29.86
C LYS A 689 -5.78 -6.77 -28.88
N GLN A 690 -7.02 -6.29 -28.75
CA GLN A 690 -8.02 -6.85 -27.84
C GLN A 690 -8.42 -8.26 -28.27
N TRP A 691 -8.72 -8.47 -29.56
CA TRP A 691 -8.99 -9.82 -30.09
C TRP A 691 -7.84 -10.79 -29.83
N VAL A 692 -6.57 -10.41 -30.08
CA VAL A 692 -5.40 -11.26 -29.77
C VAL A 692 -5.26 -11.57 -28.26
N LEU A 693 -5.79 -10.71 -27.38
CA LEU A 693 -5.85 -10.97 -25.93
C LEU A 693 -7.01 -11.90 -25.57
N ASP A 694 -8.18 -11.74 -26.19
CA ASP A 694 -9.37 -12.56 -25.94
C ASP A 694 -9.20 -14.00 -26.44
N GLN A 695 -8.36 -14.20 -27.47
CA GLN A 695 -7.90 -15.52 -27.95
C GLN A 695 -6.77 -16.14 -27.11
N LYS A 696 -6.37 -15.55 -25.97
CA LYS A 696 -5.52 -16.26 -25.01
C LYS A 696 -6.39 -17.22 -24.20
N PRO A 697 -5.94 -18.48 -23.98
CA PRO A 697 -6.68 -19.41 -23.14
C PRO A 697 -6.84 -18.81 -21.74
N ARG A 698 -8.09 -18.67 -21.29
CA ARG A 698 -8.44 -18.13 -19.98
C ARG A 698 -7.87 -19.05 -18.91
N SER A 699 -7.10 -18.50 -17.97
CA SER A 699 -6.54 -19.30 -16.88
C SER A 699 -7.64 -19.71 -15.89
N PRO A 700 -7.47 -20.81 -15.13
CA PRO A 700 -8.39 -21.15 -14.04
C PRO A 700 -8.58 -19.97 -13.06
N ALA A 701 -7.53 -19.21 -12.79
CA ALA A 701 -7.58 -17.99 -11.97
C ALA A 701 -8.53 -16.91 -12.51
N ASP A 702 -8.63 -16.74 -13.83
CA ASP A 702 -9.56 -15.79 -14.46
C ASP A 702 -11.02 -16.25 -14.30
N VAL A 703 -11.24 -17.57 -14.21
CA VAL A 703 -12.55 -18.18 -13.95
C VAL A 703 -12.90 -18.04 -12.47
N SER A 704 -12.02 -18.44 -11.54
CA SER A 704 -12.28 -18.34 -10.10
C SER A 704 -12.42 -16.89 -9.63
N LEU A 705 -11.68 -15.93 -10.22
CA LEU A 705 -11.89 -14.49 -9.98
C LEU A 705 -13.25 -13.99 -10.49
N ARG A 706 -13.80 -14.59 -11.55
CA ARG A 706 -15.15 -14.28 -12.03
C ARG A 706 -16.22 -14.88 -11.13
N SER A 707 -16.10 -16.15 -10.76
CA SER A 707 -17.01 -16.81 -9.82
C SER A 707 -17.03 -16.09 -8.46
N LEU A 708 -15.87 -15.66 -7.97
CA LEU A 708 -15.75 -14.88 -6.74
C LEU A 708 -16.47 -13.52 -6.82
N ARG A 709 -16.46 -12.87 -7.99
CA ARG A 709 -17.22 -11.62 -8.21
C ARG A 709 -18.73 -11.87 -8.21
N VAL A 710 -19.18 -12.96 -8.83
CA VAL A 710 -20.61 -13.35 -8.85
C VAL A 710 -21.08 -13.65 -7.43
N LEU A 711 -20.34 -14.45 -6.66
CA LEU A 711 -20.67 -14.80 -5.28
C LEU A 711 -20.73 -13.56 -4.37
N ILE A 712 -19.80 -12.60 -4.52
CA ILE A 712 -19.81 -11.34 -3.74
C ILE A 712 -21.02 -10.46 -4.08
N ASP A 713 -21.45 -10.45 -5.35
CA ASP A 713 -22.62 -9.71 -5.83
C ASP A 713 -23.93 -10.36 -5.37
N ASP A 714 -23.99 -11.68 -5.37
CA ASP A 714 -25.12 -12.50 -4.90
C ASP A 714 -25.38 -12.33 -3.40
N LEU A 715 -24.32 -12.41 -2.58
CA LEU A 715 -24.35 -12.01 -1.17
C LEU A 715 -24.87 -10.56 -0.99
N GLY A 716 -24.50 -9.66 -1.92
CA GLY A 716 -24.98 -8.27 -1.94
C GLY A 716 -26.49 -8.16 -2.11
N LYS A 717 -27.06 -8.95 -3.03
CA LYS A 717 -28.49 -8.99 -3.35
C LYS A 717 -29.32 -9.62 -2.24
N HIS A 718 -28.86 -10.75 -1.69
CA HIS A 718 -29.60 -11.52 -0.68
C HIS A 718 -29.34 -11.09 0.77
N ARG A 719 -28.65 -9.96 0.99
CA ARG A 719 -28.17 -9.47 2.31
C ARG A 719 -29.20 -9.47 3.46
N THR A 720 -30.49 -9.31 3.16
CA THR A 720 -31.59 -9.23 4.14
C THR A 720 -32.27 -10.56 4.42
N THR A 721 -32.11 -11.57 3.55
CA THR A 721 -32.73 -12.89 3.68
C THR A 721 -31.72 -14.00 3.98
N LEU A 722 -30.43 -13.75 3.73
CA LEU A 722 -29.33 -14.67 3.97
C LEU A 722 -29.24 -15.07 5.45
N THR A 723 -29.20 -16.36 5.75
CA THR A 723 -28.95 -16.92 7.10
C THR A 723 -27.46 -16.93 7.45
N THR A 724 -27.12 -17.19 8.72
CA THR A 724 -25.73 -17.26 9.18
C THR A 724 -24.96 -18.43 8.55
N ALA A 725 -25.61 -19.61 8.46
CA ALA A 725 -25.03 -20.79 7.83
C ALA A 725 -24.79 -20.62 6.31
N GLU A 726 -25.70 -19.94 5.60
CA GLU A 726 -25.51 -19.62 4.18
C GLU A 726 -24.36 -18.62 3.98
N LEU A 727 -24.23 -17.62 4.87
CA LEU A 727 -23.11 -16.67 4.84
C LEU A 727 -21.76 -17.37 5.11
N GLU A 728 -21.72 -18.31 6.05
CA GLU A 728 -20.53 -19.13 6.33
C GLU A 728 -20.17 -20.01 5.13
N SER A 729 -21.14 -20.70 4.55
CA SER A 729 -20.94 -21.54 3.36
C SER A 729 -20.43 -20.73 2.15
N ALA A 730 -21.03 -19.56 1.89
CA ALA A 730 -20.61 -18.67 0.82
C ALA A 730 -19.19 -18.09 1.05
N LEU A 731 -18.82 -17.79 2.29
CA LEU A 731 -17.45 -17.35 2.61
C LEU A 731 -16.43 -18.48 2.52
N ALA A 732 -16.79 -19.70 2.87
CA ALA A 732 -15.95 -20.87 2.64
C ALA A 732 -15.72 -21.12 1.13
N GLU A 733 -16.76 -20.99 0.31
CA GLU A 733 -16.63 -21.08 -1.16
C GLU A 733 -15.82 -19.92 -1.74
N ALA A 734 -15.99 -18.70 -1.23
CA ALA A 734 -15.14 -17.56 -1.60
C ALA A 734 -13.65 -17.81 -1.30
N ASP A 735 -13.34 -18.55 -0.23
CA ASP A 735 -11.97 -18.87 0.18
C ASP A 735 -11.35 -19.99 -0.67
N ARG A 736 -12.15 -20.96 -1.16
CA ARG A 736 -11.73 -21.91 -2.20
C ARG A 736 -11.44 -21.19 -3.52
N LEU A 737 -12.35 -20.34 -3.98
CA LEU A 737 -12.17 -19.53 -5.19
C LEU A 737 -10.98 -18.56 -5.05
N ARG A 738 -10.64 -18.14 -3.82
CA ARG A 738 -9.45 -17.33 -3.53
C ARG A 738 -8.15 -18.11 -3.69
N SER A 739 -8.08 -19.38 -3.29
CA SER A 739 -6.85 -20.20 -3.40
C SER A 739 -6.43 -20.44 -4.85
N ASP A 740 -7.40 -20.50 -5.79
CA ASP A 740 -7.15 -20.67 -7.22
C ASP A 740 -6.52 -19.45 -7.91
N ILE A 741 -6.46 -18.29 -7.24
CA ILE A 741 -6.04 -17.02 -7.83
C ILE A 741 -4.61 -16.68 -7.38
N PRO A 742 -3.57 -16.91 -8.22
CA PRO A 742 -2.20 -16.61 -7.86
C PRO A 742 -1.96 -15.09 -7.80
N GLY A 743 -1.35 -14.64 -6.71
CA GLY A 743 -1.13 -13.21 -6.44
C GLY A 743 -2.25 -12.56 -5.62
N PRO A 744 -2.17 -11.23 -5.38
CA PRO A 744 -3.17 -10.51 -4.59
C PRO A 744 -4.49 -10.33 -5.35
N LEU A 745 -5.62 -10.48 -4.65
CA LEU A 745 -6.94 -10.09 -5.19
C LEU A 745 -6.96 -8.59 -5.54
N PRO A 746 -7.76 -8.17 -6.54
CA PRO A 746 -8.07 -6.77 -6.74
C PRO A 746 -8.76 -6.20 -5.48
N GLU A 747 -8.38 -4.99 -5.07
CA GLU A 747 -8.76 -4.41 -3.77
C GLU A 747 -10.28 -4.30 -3.55
N ALA A 748 -11.08 -4.18 -4.61
CA ALA A 748 -12.54 -4.19 -4.50
C ALA A 748 -13.10 -5.52 -3.95
N GLN A 749 -12.64 -6.65 -4.48
CA GLN A 749 -13.05 -7.99 -4.00
C GLN A 749 -12.50 -8.25 -2.60
N LYS A 750 -11.24 -7.87 -2.34
CA LYS A 750 -10.59 -8.00 -1.03
C LYS A 750 -11.35 -7.25 0.07
N LYS A 751 -11.72 -5.98 -0.16
CA LYS A 751 -12.53 -5.19 0.78
C LYS A 751 -13.93 -5.79 1.00
N ALA A 752 -14.57 -6.29 -0.06
CA ALA A 752 -15.90 -6.90 0.06
C ALA A 752 -15.88 -8.18 0.91
N LEU A 753 -14.87 -9.05 0.76
CA LEU A 753 -14.71 -10.24 1.61
C LEU A 753 -14.40 -9.89 3.07
N ILE A 754 -13.57 -8.88 3.33
CA ILE A 754 -13.30 -8.39 4.70
C ILE A 754 -14.61 -7.94 5.37
N ARG A 755 -15.46 -7.20 4.65
CA ARG A 755 -16.79 -6.77 5.13
C ARG A 755 -17.71 -7.96 5.44
N TRP A 756 -17.81 -8.94 4.54
CA TRP A 756 -18.66 -10.12 4.74
C TRP A 756 -18.17 -11.02 5.89
N ARG A 757 -16.86 -11.25 6.03
CA ARG A 757 -16.27 -11.92 7.20
C ARG A 757 -16.43 -11.13 8.50
N GLY A 758 -16.58 -9.80 8.44
CA GLY A 758 -17.02 -8.98 9.57
C GLY A 758 -18.48 -9.24 9.95
N ASN A 759 -19.37 -9.36 8.97
CA ASN A 759 -20.79 -9.66 9.19
C ASN A 759 -20.99 -11.05 9.82
N LEU A 760 -20.32 -12.09 9.31
CA LEU A 760 -20.39 -13.44 9.89
C LEU A 760 -19.95 -13.48 11.36
N ARG A 761 -18.83 -12.82 11.69
CA ARG A 761 -18.31 -12.74 13.07
C ARG A 761 -19.24 -11.98 14.03
N ARG A 762 -20.10 -11.09 13.53
CA ARG A 762 -21.17 -10.46 14.32
C ARG A 762 -22.27 -11.49 14.60
N ARG A 763 -22.85 -12.08 13.56
CA ARG A 763 -23.96 -13.05 13.69
C ARG A 763 -23.62 -14.25 14.59
N LEU A 764 -22.42 -14.82 14.43
CA LEU A 764 -21.94 -15.92 15.29
C LEU A 764 -21.72 -15.49 16.76
N ARG A 765 -21.50 -14.20 17.03
CA ARG A 765 -21.44 -13.65 18.39
C ARG A 765 -22.85 -13.50 18.97
N ASP A 766 -23.80 -13.02 18.17
CA ASP A 766 -25.19 -12.86 18.58
C ASP A 766 -25.84 -14.23 18.89
N GLU A 767 -25.54 -15.24 18.07
CA GLU A 767 -25.96 -16.64 18.27
C GLU A 767 -25.30 -17.30 19.49
N ARG A 768 -24.00 -17.02 19.75
CA ARG A 768 -23.30 -17.50 20.97
C ARG A 768 -23.80 -16.82 22.23
N GLY A 769 -24.08 -15.52 22.19
CA GLY A 769 -24.74 -14.82 23.31
C GLY A 769 -26.09 -15.46 23.67
N HIS A 770 -26.83 -15.98 22.69
CA HIS A 770 -28.07 -16.73 22.92
C HIS A 770 -27.87 -18.15 23.50
N THR A 771 -26.72 -18.80 23.28
CA THR A 771 -26.43 -20.14 23.84
C THR A 771 -25.66 -20.10 25.16
N ASP A 772 -24.81 -19.09 25.39
CA ASP A 772 -24.06 -18.91 26.64
C ASP A 772 -25.02 -18.62 27.83
N PHE A 773 -26.16 -17.98 27.59
CA PHE A 773 -27.26 -17.85 28.57
C PHE A 773 -27.90 -19.18 29.00
N ARG A 774 -27.57 -20.32 28.36
CA ARG A 774 -28.12 -21.66 28.71
C ARG A 774 -27.11 -22.64 29.28
N LEU A 775 -25.80 -22.38 29.20
CA LEU A 775 -24.76 -23.38 29.51
C LEU A 775 -23.72 -22.94 30.57
N GLY A 776 -23.95 -21.81 31.24
CA GLY A 776 -23.06 -21.31 32.31
C GLY A 776 -23.08 -22.12 33.62
N LYS A 777 -22.42 -23.29 33.66
CA LYS A 777 -21.90 -23.91 34.90
C LYS A 777 -20.79 -24.92 34.63
N SER A 778 -19.68 -24.82 35.40
CA SER A 778 -18.43 -25.62 35.33
C SER A 778 -17.53 -25.37 34.11
N ALA A 779 -16.20 -25.29 34.21
CA ALA A 779 -15.29 -25.35 35.37
C ALA A 779 -13.99 -24.52 35.15
N VAL A 780 -13.12 -24.46 36.17
CA VAL A 780 -11.88 -23.65 36.23
C VAL A 780 -10.62 -24.55 36.24
N GLY A 781 -9.50 -24.05 35.68
CA GLY A 781 -8.14 -24.61 35.81
C GLY A 781 -7.52 -25.04 34.46
N ALA A 782 -6.20 -25.00 34.25
CA ALA A 782 -5.06 -24.58 35.08
C ALA A 782 -3.87 -24.11 34.20
N ALA A 783 -2.77 -23.63 34.79
CA ALA A 783 -1.63 -23.01 34.09
C ALA A 783 -0.44 -23.95 33.85
N SER A 784 0.45 -23.60 32.90
CA SER A 784 1.89 -23.88 32.99
C SER A 784 2.74 -22.93 32.14
N ASP A 785 4.03 -22.89 32.46
CA ASP A 785 5.06 -21.91 32.06
C ASP A 785 5.82 -22.27 30.76
N GLY A 786 6.59 -21.31 30.20
CA GLY A 786 7.47 -21.48 29.03
C GLY A 786 7.76 -20.17 28.29
N GLY A 787 9.03 -19.76 28.22
CA GLY A 787 9.45 -18.44 27.70
C GLY A 787 9.67 -18.33 26.18
N GLU A 788 10.33 -17.22 25.81
CA GLU A 788 10.77 -16.77 24.45
C GLU A 788 9.90 -15.71 23.72
N GLU A 789 10.61 -14.86 22.96
CA GLU A 789 10.17 -13.78 22.05
C GLU A 789 8.76 -13.18 22.21
N ALA A 790 8.56 -12.29 23.19
CA ALA A 790 7.50 -11.27 23.26
C ALA A 790 6.14 -11.71 22.66
N ALA A 791 5.65 -12.87 23.12
CA ALA A 791 4.44 -13.48 22.62
C ALA A 791 3.24 -12.52 22.73
N ARG A 792 2.35 -12.57 21.73
CA ARG A 792 1.07 -11.86 21.76
C ARG A 792 0.29 -12.29 23.00
N LEU A 793 -0.29 -11.34 23.72
CA LEU A 793 -1.09 -11.66 24.90
C LEU A 793 -2.32 -12.49 24.51
N ASP A 794 -2.67 -13.45 25.35
CA ASP A 794 -3.91 -14.22 25.19
C ASP A 794 -5.14 -13.30 25.27
N ARG A 795 -6.22 -13.70 24.57
CA ARG A 795 -7.45 -12.91 24.49
C ARG A 795 -8.08 -12.65 25.86
N ALA A 796 -8.04 -13.59 26.80
CA ALA A 796 -8.61 -13.37 28.13
C ALA A 796 -7.82 -12.31 28.91
N VAL A 797 -6.48 -12.30 28.77
CA VAL A 797 -5.60 -11.28 29.37
C VAL A 797 -5.85 -9.90 28.74
N LEU A 798 -6.03 -9.84 27.41
CA LEU A 798 -6.35 -8.59 26.71
C LEU A 798 -7.69 -8.00 27.18
N VAL A 799 -8.74 -8.81 27.37
CA VAL A 799 -10.03 -8.32 27.90
C VAL A 799 -9.88 -7.81 29.34
N ALA A 800 -9.26 -8.58 30.22
CA ALA A 800 -9.06 -8.18 31.62
C ALA A 800 -8.19 -6.91 31.79
N LEU A 801 -7.28 -6.64 30.84
CA LEU A 801 -6.54 -5.37 30.76
C LEU A 801 -7.39 -4.25 30.17
N ALA A 802 -8.25 -4.53 29.19
CA ALA A 802 -9.15 -3.56 28.59
C ALA A 802 -10.18 -3.03 29.59
N ASP A 803 -10.78 -3.88 30.43
CA ASP A 803 -11.72 -3.46 31.48
C ASP A 803 -11.06 -2.44 32.44
N ARG A 804 -9.80 -2.70 32.83
CA ARG A 804 -9.01 -1.82 33.71
C ARG A 804 -8.62 -0.52 33.03
N VAL A 805 -8.26 -0.55 31.75
CA VAL A 805 -7.95 0.64 30.96
C VAL A 805 -9.21 1.48 30.71
N HIS A 806 -10.35 0.83 30.44
CA HIS A 806 -11.65 1.48 30.27
C HIS A 806 -12.03 2.28 31.52
N THR A 807 -11.99 1.69 32.72
CA THR A 807 -12.23 2.40 33.98
C THR A 807 -11.33 3.64 34.14
N LEU A 808 -10.02 3.49 33.89
CA LEU A 808 -9.09 4.63 33.99
C LEU A 808 -9.34 5.73 32.95
N LEU A 809 -9.87 5.38 31.78
CA LEU A 809 -10.25 6.38 30.78
C LEU A 809 -11.55 7.08 31.16
N GLN A 810 -12.53 6.40 31.77
CA GLN A 810 -13.71 7.05 32.35
C GLN A 810 -13.32 8.06 33.44
N ASP A 811 -12.42 7.68 34.36
CA ASP A 811 -11.94 8.57 35.41
C ASP A 811 -11.17 9.77 34.84
N SER A 812 -10.42 9.55 33.76
CA SER A 812 -9.72 10.63 33.04
C SER A 812 -10.70 11.56 32.31
N ALA A 813 -11.79 11.02 31.77
CA ALA A 813 -12.89 11.77 31.16
C ALA A 813 -13.57 12.69 32.18
N ARG A 814 -13.97 12.14 33.34
CA ARG A 814 -14.53 12.87 34.49
C ARG A 814 -13.59 13.96 35.00
N ALA A 815 -12.29 13.67 35.06
CA ALA A 815 -11.26 14.62 35.49
C ALA A 815 -10.92 15.69 34.43
N GLY A 816 -11.48 15.63 33.22
CA GLY A 816 -11.16 16.57 32.13
C GLY A 816 -9.73 16.45 31.60
N THR A 817 -9.14 15.24 31.66
CA THR A 817 -7.73 15.00 31.29
C THR A 817 -7.57 13.90 30.23
N THR A 818 -6.61 14.08 29.33
CA THR A 818 -6.10 12.99 28.47
C THR A 818 -4.99 12.22 29.19
N VAL A 819 -4.78 10.96 28.84
CA VAL A 819 -3.72 10.10 29.39
C VAL A 819 -2.83 9.52 28.30
N THR A 820 -1.56 9.29 28.61
CA THR A 820 -0.67 8.50 27.74
C THR A 820 -0.67 7.02 28.15
N TRP A 821 -0.15 6.14 27.29
CA TRP A 821 0.15 4.75 27.69
C TRP A 821 1.13 4.64 28.88
N GLY A 822 1.98 5.65 29.09
CA GLY A 822 2.83 5.74 30.28
C GLY A 822 2.03 6.02 31.56
N ASP A 823 1.02 6.88 31.48
CA ASP A 823 0.12 7.18 32.60
C ASP A 823 -0.76 5.98 32.96
N LEU A 824 -1.32 5.30 31.94
CA LEU A 824 -2.10 4.08 32.16
C LEU A 824 -1.26 3.01 32.88
N ARG A 825 0.01 2.82 32.50
CA ARG A 825 0.90 1.88 33.22
C ARG A 825 1.18 2.30 34.66
N ARG A 826 1.46 3.59 34.91
CA ARG A 826 1.70 4.12 36.26
C ARG A 826 0.48 3.93 37.15
N ARG A 827 -0.71 4.31 36.66
CA ARG A 827 -1.99 4.19 37.40
C ARG A 827 -2.39 2.73 37.64
N LEU A 828 -2.00 1.80 36.77
CA LEU A 828 -2.19 0.35 36.97
C LEU A 828 -1.08 -0.33 37.80
N GLY A 829 -0.19 0.43 38.46
CA GLY A 829 0.78 -0.12 39.42
C GLY A 829 1.76 -1.15 38.83
N GLY A 830 2.01 -1.10 37.52
CA GLY A 830 2.84 -2.10 36.81
C GLY A 830 2.09 -3.34 36.31
N ALA A 831 0.80 -3.52 36.62
CA ALA A 831 -0.02 -4.62 36.09
C ALA A 831 -0.27 -4.54 34.57
N LEU A 832 0.03 -3.39 33.93
CA LEU A 832 0.00 -3.20 32.49
C LEU A 832 1.42 -3.37 31.90
N PRO A 833 1.73 -4.49 31.22
CA PRO A 833 3.06 -4.74 30.67
C PRO A 833 3.44 -3.79 29.53
N PHE A 834 4.63 -3.95 28.95
CA PHE A 834 4.98 -3.33 27.67
C PHE A 834 4.30 -4.09 26.53
N LEU A 835 3.13 -3.58 26.12
CA LEU A 835 2.27 -4.16 25.10
C LEU A 835 2.83 -3.98 23.68
N HIS A 836 2.69 -5.00 22.83
CA HIS A 836 2.86 -4.90 21.39
C HIS A 836 1.85 -3.89 20.79
N PRO A 837 2.18 -3.13 19.71
CA PRO A 837 1.27 -2.12 19.15
C PRO A 837 -0.10 -2.65 18.74
N ASP A 838 -0.16 -3.89 18.24
CA ASP A 838 -1.44 -4.53 17.92
C ASP A 838 -2.24 -4.91 19.19
N ASP A 839 -1.58 -5.25 20.30
CA ASP A 839 -2.24 -5.57 21.58
C ASP A 839 -2.76 -4.30 22.26
N GLN A 840 -2.05 -3.18 22.11
CA GLN A 840 -2.58 -1.84 22.40
C GLN A 840 -3.82 -1.54 21.55
N GLY A 841 -3.81 -1.93 20.27
CA GLY A 841 -4.96 -1.82 19.37
C GLY A 841 -6.15 -2.66 19.84
N GLU A 842 -5.94 -3.94 20.13
CA GLU A 842 -6.99 -4.85 20.63
C GLU A 842 -7.56 -4.39 21.98
N ILE A 843 -6.73 -3.90 22.90
CA ILE A 843 -7.20 -3.33 24.17
C ILE A 843 -8.13 -2.12 23.91
N LEU A 844 -7.72 -1.16 23.07
CA LEU A 844 -8.56 0.01 22.78
C LEU A 844 -9.82 -0.34 21.96
N MET A 845 -9.77 -1.40 21.15
CA MET A 845 -10.95 -1.94 20.46
C MET A 845 -11.97 -2.58 21.43
N VAL A 846 -11.50 -3.18 22.53
CA VAL A 846 -12.37 -3.74 23.58
C VAL A 846 -12.91 -2.63 24.48
N VAL A 847 -12.08 -1.65 24.86
CA VAL A 847 -12.48 -0.45 25.62
C VAL A 847 -13.68 0.27 24.98
N ASP A 848 -13.69 0.41 23.66
CA ASP A 848 -14.75 1.11 22.92
C ASP A 848 -15.84 0.17 22.34
N GLN A 849 -15.83 -1.12 22.69
CA GLN A 849 -16.68 -2.13 22.04
C GLN A 849 -18.17 -1.76 22.08
N ASP A 850 -18.61 -1.17 23.19
CA ASP A 850 -20.01 -0.87 23.47
C ASP A 850 -20.33 0.64 23.37
N THR A 851 -19.38 1.47 22.90
CA THR A 851 -19.56 2.92 22.74
C THR A 851 -20.54 3.26 21.59
N PRO A 852 -21.68 3.95 21.87
CA PRO A 852 -22.72 4.27 20.86
C PRO A 852 -22.20 5.04 19.64
N ALA A 853 -22.85 4.84 18.49
CA ALA A 853 -22.38 5.34 17.19
C ALA A 853 -22.39 6.89 17.04
N ASP A 854 -23.17 7.55 17.90
CA ASP A 854 -23.32 8.99 18.09
C ASP A 854 -22.44 9.56 19.21
N GLU A 855 -21.97 8.72 20.15
CA GLU A 855 -21.03 9.13 21.20
C GLU A 855 -19.56 9.10 20.72
N PRO A 856 -18.70 10.03 21.18
CA PRO A 856 -17.27 10.02 20.92
C PRO A 856 -16.58 8.79 21.55
N LEU A 857 -15.53 8.29 20.92
CA LEU A 857 -14.80 7.09 21.38
C LEU A 857 -13.93 7.38 22.60
N LEU A 858 -14.09 6.62 23.68
CA LEU A 858 -13.37 6.81 24.95
C LEU A 858 -11.85 6.66 24.78
N SER A 859 -11.39 5.82 23.83
CA SER A 859 -9.97 5.71 23.46
C SER A 859 -9.39 6.99 22.85
N ALA A 860 -10.20 7.98 22.47
CA ALA A 860 -9.70 9.30 22.07
C ALA A 860 -8.95 10.01 23.21
N LEU A 861 -9.25 9.69 24.48
CA LEU A 861 -8.51 10.23 25.63
C LEU A 861 -7.10 9.67 25.76
N VAL A 862 -6.76 8.59 25.04
CA VAL A 862 -5.38 8.15 24.88
C VAL A 862 -4.69 9.08 23.89
N ALA A 863 -3.89 10.00 24.42
CA ALA A 863 -3.14 10.99 23.65
C ALA A 863 -1.72 10.51 23.34
N GLY A 864 -1.11 11.10 22.31
CA GLY A 864 0.34 11.22 22.25
C GLY A 864 0.85 12.10 23.41
N SER A 865 2.11 11.93 23.81
CA SER A 865 2.73 12.76 24.86
C SER A 865 2.91 14.25 24.48
N ASP A 866 2.56 14.62 23.24
CA ASP A 866 2.46 15.99 22.74
C ASP A 866 1.01 16.54 22.72
N LEU A 867 0.07 15.89 23.43
CA LEU A 867 -1.37 16.22 23.42
C LEU A 867 -1.95 16.26 21.99
N SER A 868 -1.52 15.32 21.16
CA SER A 868 -2.02 15.07 19.81
C SER A 868 -2.76 13.72 19.73
N PRO A 869 -3.56 13.44 18.69
CA PRO A 869 -4.21 12.14 18.52
C PRO A 869 -3.18 11.00 18.49
N HIS A 870 -3.31 10.04 19.41
CA HIS A 870 -2.46 8.85 19.43
C HIS A 870 -2.53 8.10 18.09
N GLY A 871 -1.41 7.48 17.67
CA GLY A 871 -1.29 6.86 16.34
C GLY A 871 -2.35 5.77 16.04
N LEU A 872 -2.89 5.13 17.08
CA LEU A 872 -3.98 4.15 16.97
C LEU A 872 -5.36 4.79 16.75
N TYR A 873 -5.59 6.07 17.08
CA TYR A 873 -6.92 6.71 17.02
C TYR A 873 -7.62 6.54 15.66
N ARG A 874 -6.87 6.70 14.55
CA ARG A 874 -7.40 6.45 13.20
C ARG A 874 -7.82 4.98 12.98
N HIS A 875 -7.05 4.04 13.53
CA HIS A 875 -7.31 2.61 13.39
C HIS A 875 -8.54 2.22 14.21
N ILE A 876 -8.65 2.67 15.46
CA ILE A 876 -9.81 2.39 16.33
C ILE A 876 -11.09 2.99 15.72
N ARG A 877 -11.09 4.27 15.30
CA ARG A 877 -12.23 4.86 14.56
C ARG A 877 -12.69 4.02 13.36
N PHE A 878 -11.74 3.62 12.52
CA PHE A 878 -12.03 2.84 11.32
C PHE A 878 -12.60 1.45 11.66
N SER A 879 -12.06 0.78 12.67
CA SER A 879 -12.50 -0.53 13.12
C SER A 879 -13.86 -0.48 13.82
N HIS A 880 -14.23 0.62 14.47
CA HIS A 880 -15.60 0.92 14.94
C HIS A 880 -16.55 1.44 13.83
N GLY A 881 -16.11 1.47 12.57
CA GLY A 881 -16.93 1.90 11.44
C GLY A 881 -17.27 3.39 11.40
N ARG A 882 -16.58 4.23 12.19
CA ARG A 882 -16.74 5.68 12.16
C ARG A 882 -16.17 6.27 10.86
N GLU A 883 -16.69 7.41 10.43
CA GLU A 883 -16.25 8.06 9.20
C GLU A 883 -14.76 8.43 9.24
N ARG A 884 -14.09 8.32 8.09
CA ARG A 884 -12.66 8.63 7.96
C ARG A 884 -12.46 10.14 7.95
N VAL A 885 -11.84 10.65 9.01
CA VAL A 885 -11.36 12.04 9.07
C VAL A 885 -10.15 12.24 8.13
N PRO A 886 -10.13 13.31 7.30
CA PRO A 886 -8.97 13.69 6.50
C PRO A 886 -7.73 14.00 7.32
N ASP A 887 -6.55 13.77 6.75
CA ASP A 887 -5.27 13.90 7.44
C ASP A 887 -5.00 15.33 7.97
N GLU A 888 -5.40 16.35 7.20
CA GLU A 888 -5.32 17.78 7.52
C GLU A 888 -6.30 18.25 8.59
N SER A 889 -7.30 17.43 8.92
CA SER A 889 -8.38 17.71 9.87
C SER A 889 -8.33 16.84 11.13
N LEU A 890 -7.48 15.80 11.13
CA LEU A 890 -7.44 14.79 12.19
C LEU A 890 -7.27 15.37 13.59
N GLU A 891 -6.30 16.27 13.76
CA GLU A 891 -5.98 16.84 15.07
C GLU A 891 -7.15 17.67 15.61
N MET A 892 -7.74 18.53 14.76
CA MET A 892 -8.87 19.36 15.14
C MET A 892 -10.11 18.51 15.47
N HIS A 893 -10.41 17.50 14.66
CA HIS A 893 -11.51 16.56 14.92
C HIS A 893 -11.31 15.80 16.24
N TRP A 894 -10.09 15.30 16.49
CA TRP A 894 -9.75 14.61 17.74
C TRP A 894 -9.91 15.53 18.96
N ARG A 895 -9.43 16.78 18.89
CA ARG A 895 -9.62 17.79 19.96
C ARG A 895 -11.10 18.00 20.30
N MET A 896 -11.97 18.08 19.28
CA MET A 896 -13.41 18.23 19.49
C MET A 896 -14.04 16.99 20.16
N GLU A 897 -13.62 15.77 19.82
CA GLU A 897 -14.15 14.55 20.46
C GLU A 897 -13.61 14.34 21.89
N VAL A 898 -12.35 14.69 22.16
CA VAL A 898 -11.81 14.73 23.53
C VAL A 898 -12.60 15.70 24.40
N PHE A 899 -12.96 16.88 23.87
CA PHE A 899 -13.81 17.82 24.59
C PHE A 899 -15.23 17.29 24.80
N ALA A 900 -15.83 16.67 23.77
CA ALA A 900 -17.16 16.07 23.87
C ALA A 900 -17.19 14.98 24.95
N LEU A 901 -16.12 14.17 25.09
CA LEU A 901 -15.96 13.22 26.19
C LEU A 901 -15.92 13.91 27.55
N PHE A 902 -15.12 14.97 27.71
CA PHE A 902 -15.07 15.70 28.98
C PHE A 902 -16.44 16.26 29.42
N GLN A 903 -17.27 16.73 28.48
CA GLN A 903 -18.62 17.20 28.81
C GLN A 903 -19.59 16.03 29.07
N LEU A 904 -19.55 14.97 28.27
CA LEU A 904 -20.37 13.77 28.44
C LEU A 904 -20.14 13.08 29.79
N TRP A 905 -18.87 13.03 30.21
CA TRP A 905 -18.44 12.43 31.48
C TRP A 905 -18.37 13.42 32.65
N ARG A 906 -18.73 14.70 32.45
CA ARG A 906 -18.90 15.67 33.57
C ARG A 906 -20.09 15.30 34.47
N HIS A 907 -21.02 14.50 33.95
CA HIS A 907 -22.30 14.16 34.57
C HIS A 907 -22.58 12.63 34.60
N ARG A 908 -21.56 11.80 34.33
CA ARG A 908 -21.58 10.32 34.37
C ARG A 908 -20.49 9.78 35.29
#